data_AF-A0A971Q4S1-F1
#
_entry.id   AF-A0A971Q4S1-F1
#
_cell.length_a   1.000
_cell.length_b   1.000
_cell.length_c   1.000
_cell.angle_alpha   90.00
_cell.angle_beta   90.00
_cell.angle_gamma   90.00
#
_symmetry.space_group_name_H-M   'P 1'
#
loop_
_entity.id
_entity.type
_entity.pdbx_description
1 polymer ?
#
loop_
_entity_poly.entity_id
_entity_poly.type
_entity_poly.pdbx_seq_one_letter_code
_entity_poly.pdbx_strand_id
1 'polypeptide(L)'
;LTTAATAAGLSAAGPKLFALVAVGMFIISGHQALHSMTHSTKEQTLNASARHEGNKTWIPNVDRLEFGRGQDNQFIAALAATLKAMGKQTPYHELMGFSAAAFRFQFFIPEFCPSSPDLLLTFDHAEPALSAVGLRAECIETIAMSDDQCRALRNQIAQSIEAGRPVVAENLMGRGSYGIVTGYVEPDKQFLCRTYRDRSDDYATATDWPSKLCLIDGPTAAPSRSESAIRSLRIAVELATTDRTDWNGRSQASGFAAFEKWRDELRNDARLDALDTQTLAYSAAANGWIHYALLDARRSAVQFLHAVADELNPSAGPHLTAAAQTYQAIVAKLEAASTHVAIPWIADAAPDRWSKNDRHAQAALVDEVLTLERQAIAQIEQALAACATLPANVVRDADRTLITNAERLRRDPQRTNAFFIAMETALKTMGEDAQYDDLMGHSAYAFRIQFHPDRWCDSPPCPICGSDSAAAALAAFGFRQTTCMAEDEHSPDADAARKTIAAEINDGRPVIALFEDWGLIVGYSDAGRQFLRLNDTDAASQTAIAQKWPWLTMMLERTGAKPQRRQTIARSLKLAAEQMRTPNVAGFLSGDAAWRQWIAELTNAQRLAAMDASALADAARCNRCTLDSLIDARQAAVRYLQSIAADTDPETSTHLRSAIASYQELLTILTDATRHLPAPNQPWTAEMRQAQAETLRQAPDLDTRAVSQLEKALNAMTEP
;
A
#
# COMPACT_ATOMS: atom_id res chain seq x y z
N LEU A 1 -8.61 15.35 34.08
CA LEU A 1 -7.91 14.98 35.33
C LEU A 1 -6.42 15.21 35.09
N THR A 2 -5.96 16.46 34.93
CA THR A 2 -5.36 17.33 35.97
C THR A 2 -4.26 16.68 36.82
N THR A 3 -3.03 17.17 36.56
CA THR A 3 -1.94 17.53 37.50
C THR A 3 -1.27 16.47 38.37
N ALA A 4 0.05 16.33 38.22
CA ALA A 4 1.02 16.66 39.29
C ALA A 4 2.48 16.55 38.79
N ALA A 5 3.25 17.60 39.05
CA ALA A 5 4.70 17.68 38.92
C ALA A 5 5.29 18.02 40.30
N THR A 6 6.44 17.43 40.65
CA THR A 6 7.52 17.90 41.57
C THR A 6 8.51 16.72 41.74
N ALA A 7 9.78 16.70 41.31
CA ALA A 7 10.94 17.59 41.46
C ALA A 7 11.69 17.47 42.82
N ALA A 8 12.86 16.81 42.79
CA ALA A 8 14.07 17.01 43.62
C ALA A 8 15.20 16.15 42.99
N GLY A 9 16.44 16.55 42.70
CA GLY A 9 17.20 17.77 42.98
C GLY A 9 18.54 17.44 43.66
N LEU A 10 19.64 17.33 42.91
CA LEU A 10 21.07 17.39 43.33
C LEU A 10 21.89 17.72 42.04
N SER A 11 22.17 18.99 41.70
CA SER A 11 23.40 19.80 41.96
C SER A 11 24.73 19.06 41.73
N ALA A 12 25.79 19.58 41.10
CA ALA A 12 26.07 20.79 40.32
C ALA A 12 27.52 20.66 39.80
N ALA A 13 27.77 20.96 38.53
CA ALA A 13 29.04 21.51 38.01
C ALA A 13 28.84 21.88 36.53
N GLY A 14 28.81 23.18 36.20
CA GLY A 14 29.00 23.69 34.83
C GLY A 14 30.40 24.30 34.69
N PRO A 15 30.68 25.13 33.67
CA PRO A 15 30.15 25.15 32.29
C PRO A 15 31.29 25.28 31.23
N LYS A 16 31.03 24.91 29.96
CA LYS A 16 31.64 25.43 28.71
C LYS A 16 31.02 24.68 27.50
N LEU A 17 30.21 25.36 26.69
CA LEU A 17 30.53 25.80 25.31
C LEU A 17 30.71 24.57 24.36
N PHE A 18 29.74 24.15 23.55
CA PHE A 18 29.33 24.75 22.28
C PHE A 18 28.07 24.04 21.74
N ALA A 19 27.22 24.79 21.04
CA ALA A 19 26.15 24.27 20.20
C ALA A 19 26.72 23.68 18.89
N LEU A 20 26.20 22.54 18.41
CA LEU A 20 25.95 22.33 16.98
C LEU A 20 25.00 21.14 16.75
N VAL A 21 23.95 21.39 15.98
CA VAL A 21 23.05 20.42 15.35
C VAL A 21 23.68 19.93 14.05
N ALA A 22 23.50 18.64 13.78
CA ALA A 22 23.53 17.94 12.48
C ALA A 22 24.64 18.26 11.46
N VAL A 23 25.40 17.22 11.10
CA VAL A 23 25.61 16.71 9.73
C VAL A 23 26.57 15.53 9.85
N GLY A 24 26.20 14.40 9.24
CA GLY A 24 26.90 13.13 9.36
C GLY A 24 28.34 13.17 8.83
N MET A 25 29.24 12.56 9.61
CA MET A 25 30.26 11.59 9.20
C MET A 25 31.27 11.41 10.34
N PHE A 26 31.37 10.21 10.91
CA PHE A 26 32.67 9.63 11.28
C PHE A 26 32.60 8.11 11.22
N ILE A 27 33.46 7.57 10.35
CA ILE A 27 33.80 6.17 10.18
C ILE A 27 34.88 5.79 11.22
N ILE A 28 34.78 4.56 11.75
CA ILE A 28 35.76 3.77 12.53
C ILE A 28 36.11 4.27 13.94
N SER A 29 35.56 3.60 14.94
CA SER A 29 36.33 2.94 16.02
C SER A 29 35.38 2.18 16.96
N GLY A 30 35.50 0.85 17.01
CA GLY A 30 34.67 0.02 17.88
C GLY A 30 34.72 -1.48 17.60
N HIS A 31 35.85 -2.00 17.12
CA HIS A 31 36.16 -3.43 17.24
C HIS A 31 36.60 -3.68 18.68
N GLN A 32 35.72 -4.29 19.49
CA GLN A 32 35.99 -5.19 20.63
C GLN A 32 34.84 -5.14 21.64
N ALA A 33 33.75 -5.86 21.36
CA ALA A 33 32.86 -6.46 22.37
C ALA A 33 31.79 -7.34 21.69
N LEU A 34 32.23 -8.36 20.95
CA LEU A 34 31.34 -9.41 20.43
C LEU A 34 32.15 -10.72 20.31
N HIS A 35 32.55 -11.24 21.47
CA HIS A 35 33.01 -12.61 21.62
C HIS A 35 32.34 -13.26 22.83
N SER A 36 31.02 -13.45 22.73
CA SER A 36 30.30 -14.58 23.33
C SER A 36 28.83 -14.46 22.92
N MET A 37 28.22 -15.57 22.50
CA MET A 37 26.85 -15.70 21.95
C MET A 37 26.74 -15.62 20.42
N THR A 38 27.53 -16.45 19.73
CA THR A 38 27.09 -17.09 18.50
C THR A 38 26.08 -18.20 18.85
N HIS A 39 24.82 -17.84 19.12
CA HIS A 39 23.73 -18.74 18.78
C HIS A 39 23.44 -18.53 17.30
N SER A 40 23.81 -19.53 16.51
CA SER A 40 23.51 -19.64 15.09
C SER A 40 21.99 -19.60 14.88
N THR A 41 21.42 -18.42 14.69
CA THR A 41 20.17 -18.26 13.93
C THR A 41 20.51 -18.46 12.46
N LYS A 42 20.68 -19.73 12.08
CA LYS A 42 20.32 -20.12 10.73
C LYS A 42 18.80 -19.92 10.66
N GLU A 43 18.35 -18.88 9.97
CA GLU A 43 17.05 -18.97 9.31
C GLU A 43 17.10 -20.23 8.44
N GLN A 44 16.57 -21.32 8.98
CA GLN A 44 16.29 -22.52 8.22
C GLN A 44 15.22 -22.11 7.21
N THR A 45 15.62 -22.01 5.95
CA THR A 45 14.72 -22.16 4.81
C THR A 45 13.94 -23.46 5.03
N LEU A 46 12.69 -23.35 5.48
CA LEU A 46 11.74 -24.45 5.67
C LEU A 46 11.27 -24.97 4.30
N ASN A 47 12.19 -25.42 3.45
CA ASN A 47 11.85 -26.39 2.41
C ASN A 47 12.06 -27.75 3.06
N ALA A 48 11.00 -28.35 3.60
CA ALA A 48 11.10 -29.68 4.18
C ALA A 48 11.36 -30.69 3.04
N SER A 49 12.64 -30.94 2.74
CA SER A 49 13.04 -32.03 1.86
C SER A 49 12.49 -33.34 2.41
N ALA A 50 12.04 -34.22 1.51
CA ALA A 50 11.66 -35.58 1.89
C ALA A 50 12.81 -36.26 2.66
N ARG A 51 12.44 -36.99 3.71
CA ARG A 51 13.31 -37.86 4.48
C ARG A 51 13.17 -39.28 4.00
N HIS A 52 14.27 -40.02 4.08
CA HIS A 52 14.35 -41.42 3.70
C HIS A 52 14.84 -42.25 4.88
N GLU A 53 14.13 -43.33 5.19
CA GLU A 53 14.55 -44.33 6.16
C GLU A 53 14.11 -45.71 5.66
N GLY A 54 15.08 -46.54 5.25
CA GLY A 54 14.78 -47.84 4.65
C GLY A 54 13.91 -47.71 3.40
N ASN A 55 12.73 -48.32 3.42
CA ASN A 55 11.72 -48.29 2.34
C ASN A 55 10.69 -47.16 2.51
N LYS A 56 10.87 -46.27 3.48
CA LYS A 56 9.95 -45.19 3.84
C LYS A 56 10.48 -43.84 3.36
N THR A 57 9.66 -43.09 2.65
CA THR A 57 9.91 -41.69 2.28
C THR A 57 8.79 -40.80 2.81
N TRP A 58 9.10 -39.67 3.47
CA TRP A 58 8.08 -38.74 3.96
C TRP A 58 8.57 -37.31 4.12
N ILE A 59 7.64 -36.37 4.08
CA ILE A 59 7.89 -34.96 4.39
C ILE A 59 7.71 -34.78 5.91
N PRO A 60 8.72 -34.31 6.65
CA PRO A 60 8.63 -34.15 8.10
C PRO A 60 7.75 -32.96 8.49
N ASN A 61 7.24 -32.97 9.73
CA ASN A 61 6.55 -31.83 10.36
C ASN A 61 5.30 -31.32 9.62
N VAL A 62 4.56 -32.18 8.94
CA VAL A 62 3.21 -31.85 8.44
C VAL A 62 2.26 -31.87 9.65
N ASP A 63 1.62 -30.72 9.89
CA ASP A 63 0.71 -30.52 11.02
C ASP A 63 -0.42 -31.56 11.05
N ARG A 64 -0.87 -31.89 12.25
CA ARG A 64 -2.03 -32.74 12.47
C ARG A 64 -3.32 -31.96 12.24
N LEU A 65 -4.33 -32.63 11.65
CA LEU A 65 -5.65 -32.07 11.42
C LEU A 65 -6.60 -32.48 12.56
N GLU A 66 -7.33 -31.52 13.13
CA GLU A 66 -8.23 -31.73 14.27
C GLU A 66 -9.52 -30.91 14.13
N PHE A 67 -10.65 -31.50 14.49
CA PHE A 67 -11.94 -30.78 14.55
C PHE A 67 -11.99 -29.84 15.77
N GLY A 68 -12.79 -28.78 15.67
CA GLY A 68 -13.08 -27.87 16.78
C GLY A 68 -11.98 -26.85 17.05
N ARG A 69 -11.03 -26.70 16.13
CA ARG A 69 -9.92 -25.73 16.21
C ARG A 69 -10.18 -24.46 15.40
N GLY A 70 -11.36 -24.29 14.81
CA GLY A 70 -11.66 -23.19 13.88
C GLY A 70 -10.95 -23.34 12.54
N GLN A 71 -10.71 -24.59 12.13
CA GLN A 71 -10.14 -25.00 10.84
C GLN A 71 -10.88 -26.24 10.35
N ASP A 72 -12.19 -26.11 10.21
CA ASP A 72 -13.08 -27.25 10.08
C ASP A 72 -13.48 -27.53 8.62
N ASN A 73 -13.18 -26.60 7.70
CA ASN A 73 -13.13 -26.92 6.29
C ASN A 73 -11.92 -27.82 5.99
N GLN A 74 -12.19 -29.11 5.82
CA GLN A 74 -11.15 -30.13 5.74
C GLN A 74 -10.20 -29.94 4.55
N PHE A 75 -10.70 -29.47 3.40
CA PHE A 75 -9.86 -29.21 2.24
C PHE A 75 -8.92 -28.02 2.49
N ILE A 76 -9.44 -26.89 2.97
CA ILE A 76 -8.61 -25.70 3.21
C ILE A 76 -7.64 -25.92 4.38
N ALA A 77 -8.03 -26.65 5.42
CA ALA A 77 -7.12 -27.01 6.51
C ALA A 77 -5.97 -27.92 6.02
N ALA A 78 -6.29 -28.93 5.20
CA ALA A 78 -5.29 -29.78 4.56
C ALA A 78 -4.36 -28.96 3.64
N LEU A 79 -4.92 -28.01 2.87
CA LEU A 79 -4.15 -27.09 2.04
C LEU A 79 -3.24 -26.18 2.89
N ALA A 80 -3.75 -25.58 3.97
CA ALA A 80 -2.98 -24.72 4.88
C ALA A 80 -1.78 -25.46 5.47
N ALA A 81 -1.99 -26.68 5.99
CA ALA A 81 -0.92 -27.53 6.52
C ALA A 81 0.08 -27.96 5.42
N THR A 82 -0.41 -28.21 4.20
CA THR A 82 0.45 -28.52 3.04
C THR A 82 1.34 -27.34 2.67
N LEU A 83 0.78 -26.13 2.56
CA LEU A 83 1.53 -24.90 2.27
C LEU A 83 2.55 -24.59 3.35
N LYS A 84 2.18 -24.77 4.63
CA LYS A 84 3.10 -24.61 5.76
C LYS A 84 4.28 -25.58 5.69
N ALA A 85 4.04 -26.85 5.34
CA ALA A 85 5.10 -27.84 5.14
C ALA A 85 6.04 -27.48 3.96
N MET A 86 5.51 -26.79 2.95
CA MET A 86 6.26 -26.22 1.84
C MET A 86 6.95 -24.88 2.16
N GLY A 87 6.91 -24.43 3.42
CA GLY A 87 7.53 -23.17 3.85
C GLY A 87 6.73 -21.91 3.56
N LYS A 88 5.47 -22.03 3.09
CA LYS A 88 4.57 -20.90 2.85
C LYS A 88 3.65 -20.68 4.05
N GLN A 89 3.78 -19.51 4.68
CA GLN A 89 2.93 -19.09 5.80
C GLN A 89 1.72 -18.35 5.23
N THR A 90 0.59 -19.04 5.06
CA THR A 90 -0.69 -18.42 4.70
C THR A 90 -1.74 -18.81 5.74
N PRO A 91 -2.32 -17.84 6.47
CA PRO A 91 -3.35 -18.12 7.47
C PRO A 91 -4.57 -18.82 6.87
N TYR A 92 -5.20 -19.68 7.67
CA TYR A 92 -6.40 -20.43 7.27
C TYR A 92 -7.54 -19.54 6.75
N HIS A 93 -7.85 -18.46 7.47
CA HIS A 93 -8.93 -17.54 7.07
C HIS A 93 -8.62 -16.82 5.75
N GLU A 94 -7.34 -16.59 5.43
CA GLU A 94 -6.95 -16.03 4.15
C GLU A 94 -7.17 -17.02 3.02
N LEU A 95 -6.82 -18.30 3.19
CA LEU A 95 -7.09 -19.32 2.18
C LEU A 95 -8.60 -19.54 1.99
N MET A 96 -9.38 -19.54 3.08
CA MET A 96 -10.84 -19.54 3.03
C MET A 96 -11.39 -18.31 2.28
N GLY A 97 -10.78 -17.15 2.48
CA GLY A 97 -11.12 -15.91 1.82
C GLY A 97 -10.78 -15.93 0.33
N PHE A 98 -9.51 -16.14 -0.04
CA PHE A 98 -9.05 -16.14 -1.43
C PHE A 98 -9.70 -17.22 -2.29
N SER A 99 -10.03 -18.38 -1.72
CA SER A 99 -10.81 -19.41 -2.43
C SER A 99 -12.28 -19.03 -2.68
N ALA A 100 -12.79 -17.97 -2.05
CA ALA A 100 -14.20 -17.67 -1.89
C ALA A 100 -15.00 -18.72 -1.08
N ALA A 101 -14.33 -19.71 -0.49
CA ALA A 101 -14.96 -20.73 0.35
C ALA A 101 -15.66 -20.14 1.58
N ALA A 102 -15.15 -19.02 2.10
CA ALA A 102 -15.72 -18.29 3.23
C ALA A 102 -17.15 -17.76 2.97
N PHE A 103 -17.49 -17.49 1.70
CA PHE A 103 -18.74 -16.80 1.33
C PHE A 103 -19.80 -17.73 0.74
N ARG A 104 -19.41 -18.87 0.16
CA ARG A 104 -20.36 -19.78 -0.47
C ARG A 104 -21.22 -20.54 0.55
N PHE A 105 -22.39 -20.99 0.09
CA PHE A 105 -23.23 -21.98 0.77
C PHE A 105 -23.92 -22.85 -0.29
N GLN A 106 -23.95 -24.15 -0.07
CA GLN A 106 -24.51 -25.12 -1.00
C GLN A 106 -25.27 -26.20 -0.25
N PHE A 107 -26.31 -26.74 -0.90
CA PHE A 107 -27.20 -27.73 -0.32
C PHE A 107 -27.69 -28.71 -1.39
N PHE A 108 -27.44 -30.00 -1.21
CA PHE A 108 -27.93 -31.03 -2.13
C PHE A 108 -29.47 -31.13 -2.15
N ILE A 109 -30.05 -31.41 -3.32
CA ILE A 109 -31.48 -31.63 -3.48
C ILE A 109 -31.71 -33.10 -3.91
N PRO A 110 -32.72 -33.83 -3.36
CA PRO A 110 -33.72 -33.41 -2.37
C PRO A 110 -33.41 -33.84 -0.92
N GLU A 111 -32.14 -34.11 -0.58
CA GLU A 111 -31.78 -34.77 0.68
C GLU A 111 -30.63 -34.09 1.44
N PHE A 112 -30.60 -34.28 2.75
CA PHE A 112 -29.47 -33.87 3.58
C PHE A 112 -28.24 -34.73 3.22
N CYS A 113 -27.26 -34.12 2.57
CA CYS A 113 -26.03 -34.78 2.15
C CYS A 113 -24.81 -34.16 2.85
N PRO A 114 -23.97 -34.95 3.53
CA PRO A 114 -22.75 -34.45 4.18
C PRO A 114 -21.70 -33.94 3.17
N SER A 115 -21.86 -34.20 1.88
CA SER A 115 -21.01 -33.64 0.83
C SER A 115 -21.43 -32.23 0.40
N SER A 116 -22.52 -31.65 0.93
CA SER A 116 -22.93 -30.28 0.56
C SER A 116 -21.83 -29.23 0.86
N PRO A 117 -21.06 -29.36 1.96
CA PRO A 117 -19.92 -28.48 2.23
C PRO A 117 -18.62 -28.87 1.50
N ASP A 118 -18.63 -29.79 0.54
CA ASP A 118 -17.43 -30.09 -0.25
C ASP A 118 -17.08 -28.92 -1.17
N LEU A 119 -15.78 -28.61 -1.29
CA LEU A 119 -15.27 -27.46 -2.03
C LEU A 119 -14.89 -27.75 -3.48
N LEU A 120 -14.89 -29.00 -3.94
CA LEU A 120 -14.38 -29.36 -5.26
C LEU A 120 -15.40 -30.12 -6.10
N LEU A 121 -16.69 -30.10 -5.73
CA LEU A 121 -17.74 -30.76 -6.51
C LEU A 121 -18.21 -29.90 -7.68
N THR A 122 -18.69 -28.68 -7.42
CA THR A 122 -19.39 -27.88 -8.44
C THR A 122 -18.63 -26.64 -8.88
N PHE A 123 -17.60 -26.24 -8.13
CA PHE A 123 -16.73 -25.11 -8.44
C PHE A 123 -15.32 -25.46 -7.95
N ASP A 124 -14.30 -25.07 -8.69
CA ASP A 124 -12.90 -25.30 -8.29
C ASP A 124 -12.44 -24.18 -7.33
N HIS A 125 -12.64 -24.40 -6.03
CA HIS A 125 -12.16 -23.49 -5.00
C HIS A 125 -10.64 -23.62 -4.73
N ALA A 126 -9.95 -24.62 -5.29
CA ALA A 126 -8.51 -24.79 -5.11
C ALA A 126 -7.73 -23.78 -5.96
N GLU A 127 -8.13 -23.59 -7.22
CA GLU A 127 -7.45 -22.69 -8.15
C GLU A 127 -7.32 -21.24 -7.61
N PRO A 128 -8.39 -20.56 -7.16
CA PRO A 128 -8.27 -19.17 -6.70
C PRO A 128 -7.43 -19.03 -5.41
N ALA A 129 -7.47 -20.03 -4.52
CA ALA A 129 -6.60 -20.03 -3.33
C ALA A 129 -5.12 -20.25 -3.66
N LEU A 130 -4.82 -21.20 -4.55
CA LEU A 130 -3.44 -21.50 -4.94
C LEU A 130 -2.83 -20.39 -5.80
N SER A 131 -3.63 -19.82 -6.71
CA SER A 131 -3.23 -18.68 -7.55
C SER A 131 -2.80 -17.50 -6.68
N ALA A 132 -3.55 -17.18 -5.62
CA ALA A 132 -3.25 -16.10 -4.68
C ALA A 132 -1.89 -16.26 -3.95
N VAL A 133 -1.34 -17.47 -3.88
CA VAL A 133 -0.03 -17.75 -3.26
C VAL A 133 1.07 -18.12 -4.27
N GLY A 134 0.82 -17.86 -5.56
CA GLY A 134 1.75 -18.12 -6.66
C GLY A 134 1.98 -19.59 -6.93
N LEU A 135 0.92 -20.39 -6.83
CA LEU A 135 0.92 -21.82 -7.11
C LEU A 135 -0.24 -22.17 -8.05
N ARG A 136 -0.18 -23.40 -8.57
CA ARG A 136 -1.29 -24.04 -9.27
C ARG A 136 -1.41 -25.47 -8.77
N ALA A 137 -2.56 -26.10 -8.96
CA ALA A 137 -2.68 -27.54 -8.75
C ALA A 137 -3.51 -28.17 -9.86
N GLU A 138 -3.28 -29.45 -10.06
CA GLU A 138 -4.15 -30.32 -10.83
C GLU A 138 -4.95 -31.17 -9.84
N CYS A 139 -6.27 -30.95 -9.78
CA CYS A 139 -7.18 -31.76 -8.97
C CYS A 139 -7.81 -32.86 -9.84
N ILE A 140 -7.56 -34.11 -9.46
CA ILE A 140 -7.85 -35.32 -10.24
C ILE A 140 -8.91 -36.15 -9.52
N GLU A 141 -10.01 -36.49 -10.20
CA GLU A 141 -10.98 -37.51 -9.75
C GLU A 141 -10.52 -38.91 -10.17
N THR A 142 -10.53 -39.86 -9.24
CA THR A 142 -9.94 -41.20 -9.46
C THR A 142 -10.96 -42.34 -9.53
N ILE A 143 -12.25 -42.05 -9.27
CA ILE A 143 -13.30 -43.07 -9.07
C ILE A 143 -13.46 -44.01 -10.27
N ALA A 144 -13.15 -43.55 -11.48
CA ALA A 144 -13.28 -44.32 -12.73
C ALA A 144 -11.94 -44.66 -13.41
N MET A 145 -10.81 -44.54 -12.70
CA MET A 145 -9.49 -44.81 -13.27
C MET A 145 -9.21 -46.32 -13.39
N SER A 146 -8.54 -46.73 -14.46
CA SER A 146 -8.01 -48.09 -14.62
C SER A 146 -6.78 -48.32 -13.73
N ASP A 147 -6.41 -49.58 -13.52
CA ASP A 147 -5.22 -49.94 -12.73
C ASP A 147 -3.92 -49.31 -13.27
N ASP A 148 -3.77 -49.20 -14.59
CA ASP A 148 -2.62 -48.52 -15.22
C ASP A 148 -2.59 -47.03 -14.90
N GLN A 149 -3.75 -46.37 -14.94
CA GLN A 149 -3.86 -44.96 -14.59
C GLN A 149 -3.58 -44.74 -13.09
N CYS A 150 -4.08 -45.61 -12.22
CA CYS A 150 -3.78 -45.57 -10.78
C CYS A 150 -2.29 -45.77 -10.51
N ARG A 151 -1.61 -46.70 -11.21
CA ARG A 151 -0.16 -46.88 -11.12
C ARG A 151 0.61 -45.64 -11.56
N ALA A 152 0.21 -45.02 -12.68
CA ALA A 152 0.83 -43.78 -13.15
C ALA A 152 0.67 -42.65 -12.12
N LEU A 153 -0.51 -42.52 -11.53
CA LEU A 153 -0.80 -41.50 -10.51
C LEU A 153 0.00 -41.73 -9.22
N ARG A 154 0.20 -42.99 -8.79
CA ARG A 154 1.10 -43.31 -7.66
C ARG A 154 2.51 -42.79 -7.89
N ASN A 155 3.04 -42.95 -9.10
CA ASN A 155 4.37 -42.45 -9.45
C ASN A 155 4.42 -40.92 -9.40
N GLN A 156 3.38 -40.22 -9.85
CA GLN A 156 3.29 -38.75 -9.76
C GLN A 156 3.22 -38.28 -8.31
N ILE A 157 2.44 -38.95 -7.46
CA ILE A 157 2.38 -38.66 -6.02
C ILE A 157 3.77 -38.86 -5.39
N ALA A 158 4.44 -39.99 -5.67
CA ALA A 158 5.78 -40.24 -5.17
C ALA A 158 6.76 -39.13 -5.60
N GLN A 159 6.76 -38.74 -6.88
CA GLN A 159 7.58 -37.63 -7.38
C GLN A 159 7.27 -36.29 -6.70
N SER A 160 6.00 -36.02 -6.40
CA SER A 160 5.59 -34.83 -5.63
C SER A 160 6.19 -34.85 -4.22
N ILE A 161 6.08 -35.99 -3.53
CA ILE A 161 6.64 -36.18 -2.18
C ILE A 161 8.16 -36.01 -2.20
N GLU A 162 8.87 -36.65 -3.14
CA GLU A 162 10.32 -36.51 -3.32
C GLU A 162 10.74 -35.05 -3.50
N ALA A 163 9.92 -34.27 -4.21
CA ALA A 163 10.15 -32.86 -4.42
C ALA A 163 9.70 -31.96 -3.25
N GLY A 164 9.35 -32.53 -2.09
CA GLY A 164 8.94 -31.81 -0.89
C GLY A 164 7.53 -31.20 -0.97
N ARG A 165 6.66 -31.72 -1.85
CA ARG A 165 5.29 -31.23 -2.04
C ARG A 165 4.27 -32.28 -1.59
N PRO A 166 3.66 -32.13 -0.40
CA PRO A 166 2.57 -33.00 0.04
C PRO A 166 1.36 -32.90 -0.90
N VAL A 167 0.51 -33.93 -0.90
CA VAL A 167 -0.66 -33.99 -1.77
C VAL A 167 -1.93 -33.94 -0.94
N VAL A 168 -2.82 -32.99 -1.21
CA VAL A 168 -4.14 -32.95 -0.58
C VAL A 168 -5.02 -34.01 -1.23
N ALA A 169 -5.65 -34.88 -0.45
CA ALA A 169 -6.46 -35.98 -0.99
C ALA A 169 -7.67 -36.31 -0.12
N GLU A 170 -8.76 -36.71 -0.77
CA GLU A 170 -9.99 -37.18 -0.15
C GLU A 170 -9.93 -38.71 0.03
N ASN A 171 -10.55 -39.24 1.09
CA ASN A 171 -10.77 -40.67 1.31
C ASN A 171 -9.49 -41.48 1.58
N LEU A 172 -8.57 -40.94 2.38
CA LEU A 172 -7.35 -41.65 2.82
C LEU A 172 -7.62 -42.66 3.95
N MET A 173 -8.56 -42.38 4.85
CA MET A 173 -8.91 -43.21 6.00
C MET A 173 -10.44 -43.30 6.17
N GLY A 174 -11.11 -43.79 5.13
CA GLY A 174 -12.56 -43.88 5.02
C GLY A 174 -13.24 -42.69 4.34
N ARG A 175 -14.51 -42.89 3.98
CA ARG A 175 -15.28 -42.01 3.07
C ARG A 175 -15.58 -40.60 3.63
N GLY A 176 -15.64 -39.65 2.70
CA GLY A 176 -16.11 -38.27 2.81
C GLY A 176 -15.17 -37.30 3.53
N SER A 177 -13.86 -37.57 3.60
CA SER A 177 -12.95 -36.68 4.33
C SER A 177 -11.64 -36.37 3.61
N TYR A 178 -11.24 -35.10 3.63
CA TYR A 178 -9.95 -34.63 3.12
C TYR A 178 -8.84 -34.80 4.16
N GLY A 179 -7.63 -35.04 3.65
CA GLY A 179 -6.39 -35.11 4.39
C GLY A 179 -5.20 -34.86 3.49
N ILE A 180 -4.02 -35.24 3.95
CA ILE A 180 -2.74 -34.97 3.29
C ILE A 180 -2.00 -36.30 3.14
N VAL A 181 -1.57 -36.64 1.93
CA VAL A 181 -0.53 -37.64 1.71
C VAL A 181 0.82 -36.98 2.00
N THR A 182 1.50 -37.49 3.03
CA THR A 182 2.75 -36.94 3.54
C THR A 182 3.97 -37.76 3.14
N GLY A 183 3.75 -38.97 2.63
CA GLY A 183 4.81 -39.91 2.28
C GLY A 183 4.29 -41.24 1.80
N TYR A 184 5.19 -42.22 1.70
CA TYR A 184 4.88 -43.59 1.33
C TYR A 184 5.84 -44.60 2.00
N VAL A 185 5.39 -45.84 2.13
CA VAL A 185 6.19 -47.03 2.46
C VAL A 185 6.12 -47.93 1.23
N GLU A 186 7.23 -48.01 0.50
CA GLU A 186 7.32 -48.56 -0.87
C GLU A 186 6.38 -47.81 -1.86
N PRO A 187 6.91 -47.15 -2.91
CA PRO A 187 6.14 -46.22 -3.74
C PRO A 187 4.84 -46.78 -4.33
N ASP A 188 4.80 -48.09 -4.59
CA ASP A 188 3.69 -48.82 -5.20
C ASP A 188 2.69 -49.41 -4.20
N LYS A 189 3.00 -49.41 -2.90
CA LYS A 189 2.20 -50.13 -1.89
C LYS A 189 1.33 -49.21 -1.06
N GLN A 190 1.92 -48.32 -0.26
CA GLN A 190 1.20 -47.73 0.86
C GLN A 190 1.55 -46.26 1.11
N PHE A 191 0.53 -45.41 1.28
CA PHE A 191 0.70 -44.00 1.59
C PHE A 191 0.72 -43.73 3.09
N LEU A 192 1.54 -42.76 3.50
CA LEU A 192 1.52 -42.14 4.81
C LEU A 192 0.66 -40.87 4.73
N CYS A 193 -0.12 -40.58 5.76
CA CYS A 193 -1.07 -39.49 5.73
C CYS A 193 -1.31 -38.79 7.07
N ARG A 194 -1.91 -37.60 6.97
CA ARG A 194 -2.59 -36.88 8.06
C ARG A 194 -4.06 -36.72 7.68
N THR A 195 -4.96 -37.09 8.59
CA THR A 195 -6.41 -36.92 8.43
C THR A 195 -7.02 -36.50 9.75
N TYR A 196 -8.27 -36.01 9.74
CA TYR A 196 -9.02 -35.72 10.97
C TYR A 196 -9.34 -36.98 11.80
N ARG A 197 -9.11 -38.18 11.26
CA ARG A 197 -9.31 -39.47 11.94
C ARG A 197 -8.02 -40.02 12.53
N ASP A 198 -6.88 -39.43 12.18
CA ASP A 198 -5.58 -39.79 12.72
C ASP A 198 -5.48 -39.38 14.21
N ARG A 199 -5.14 -40.36 15.05
CA ARG A 199 -4.92 -40.19 16.49
C ARG A 199 -3.48 -40.44 16.93
N SER A 200 -2.59 -40.74 15.99
CA SER A 200 -1.19 -41.06 16.22
C SER A 200 -0.31 -39.81 16.16
N ASP A 201 0.76 -39.79 16.96
CA ASP A 201 1.81 -38.78 16.87
C ASP A 201 2.66 -39.00 15.60
N ASP A 202 2.89 -40.25 15.21
CA ASP A 202 3.48 -40.63 13.92
C ASP A 202 2.47 -40.58 12.78
N TYR A 203 2.92 -40.46 11.53
CA TYR A 203 2.04 -40.49 10.35
C TYR A 203 1.24 -41.78 10.28
N ALA A 204 -0.08 -41.63 10.16
CA ALA A 204 -0.97 -42.76 9.91
C ALA A 204 -0.79 -43.33 8.51
N THR A 205 -1.23 -44.56 8.35
CA THR A 205 -1.24 -45.27 7.07
C THR A 205 -2.60 -45.11 6.41
N ALA A 206 -2.61 -44.70 5.14
CA ALA A 206 -3.84 -44.65 4.35
C ALA A 206 -4.38 -46.08 4.16
N THR A 207 -5.65 -46.28 4.49
CA THR A 207 -6.34 -47.57 4.35
C THR A 207 -7.05 -47.72 3.01
N ASP A 208 -7.30 -46.60 2.34
CA ASP A 208 -8.12 -46.52 1.14
C ASP A 208 -7.38 -45.77 0.02
N TRP A 209 -7.78 -46.04 -1.23
CA TRP A 209 -7.33 -45.26 -2.38
C TRP A 209 -8.11 -43.94 -2.45
N PRO A 210 -7.44 -42.79 -2.64
CA PRO A 210 -8.13 -41.50 -2.63
C PRO A 210 -9.06 -41.38 -3.83
N SER A 211 -10.29 -40.88 -3.63
CA SER A 211 -11.30 -40.64 -4.69
C SER A 211 -11.05 -39.35 -5.47
N LYS A 212 -10.36 -38.39 -4.85
CA LYS A 212 -9.96 -37.11 -5.41
C LYS A 212 -8.66 -36.68 -4.77
N LEU A 213 -7.75 -36.08 -5.52
CA LEU A 213 -6.51 -35.51 -4.99
C LEU A 213 -6.08 -34.28 -5.77
N CYS A 214 -5.30 -33.40 -5.16
CA CYS A 214 -4.75 -32.20 -5.79
C CYS A 214 -3.23 -32.23 -5.72
N LEU A 215 -2.59 -32.37 -6.89
CA LEU A 215 -1.14 -32.28 -7.06
C LEU A 215 -0.75 -30.81 -7.18
N ILE A 216 0.03 -30.31 -6.21
CA ILE A 216 0.50 -28.92 -6.23
C ILE A 216 1.76 -28.83 -7.09
N ASP A 217 1.70 -27.91 -8.04
CA ASP A 217 2.73 -27.65 -9.03
C ASP A 217 3.64 -26.47 -8.64
N GLY A 218 4.75 -26.34 -9.37
CA GLY A 218 5.77 -25.31 -9.17
C GLY A 218 5.27 -23.87 -9.29
N PRO A 219 6.11 -22.88 -8.93
CA PRO A 219 5.70 -21.50 -8.75
C PRO A 219 5.17 -20.87 -10.04
N THR A 220 4.07 -20.13 -9.90
CA THR A 220 3.50 -19.26 -10.93
C THR A 220 3.65 -17.80 -10.51
N ALA A 221 3.45 -16.87 -11.44
CA ALA A 221 3.34 -15.46 -11.09
C ALA A 221 2.09 -15.26 -10.24
N ALA A 222 2.27 -14.89 -8.97
CA ALA A 222 1.15 -14.59 -8.07
C ALA A 222 0.52 -13.25 -8.46
N PRO A 223 -0.80 -13.16 -8.63
CA PRO A 223 -1.49 -11.87 -8.66
C PRO A 223 -1.22 -11.10 -7.37
N SER A 224 -1.43 -9.79 -7.40
CA SER A 224 -1.42 -9.02 -6.15
C SER A 224 -2.51 -9.51 -5.20
N ARG A 225 -2.30 -9.25 -3.91
CA ARG A 225 -3.26 -9.60 -2.86
C ARG A 225 -4.62 -8.92 -3.10
N SER A 226 -4.61 -7.65 -3.51
CA SER A 226 -5.81 -6.88 -3.86
C SER A 226 -6.55 -7.45 -5.07
N GLU A 227 -5.83 -7.86 -6.12
CA GLU A 227 -6.46 -8.53 -7.28
C GLU A 227 -7.09 -9.87 -6.89
N SER A 228 -6.38 -10.65 -6.07
CA SER A 228 -6.88 -11.92 -5.55
C SER A 228 -8.12 -11.74 -4.67
N ALA A 229 -8.13 -10.70 -3.83
CA ALA A 229 -9.29 -10.32 -3.02
C ALA A 229 -10.48 -9.90 -3.89
N ILE A 230 -10.28 -9.01 -4.88
CA ILE A 230 -11.33 -8.60 -5.83
C ILE A 230 -11.88 -9.81 -6.59
N ARG A 231 -11.01 -10.70 -7.06
CA ARG A 231 -11.42 -11.95 -7.74
C ARG A 231 -12.29 -12.81 -6.84
N SER A 232 -11.87 -13.04 -5.59
CA SER A 232 -12.65 -13.80 -4.61
C SER A 232 -14.02 -13.18 -4.34
N LEU A 233 -14.08 -11.86 -4.13
CA LEU A 233 -15.35 -11.15 -3.90
C LEU A 233 -16.30 -11.25 -5.10
N ARG A 234 -15.79 -11.27 -6.34
CA ARG A 234 -16.61 -11.50 -7.53
C ARG A 234 -17.19 -12.93 -7.56
N ILE A 235 -16.36 -13.92 -7.25
CA ILE A 235 -16.80 -15.33 -7.14
C ILE A 235 -17.87 -15.45 -6.02
N ALA A 236 -17.69 -14.76 -4.90
CA ALA A 236 -18.65 -14.75 -3.80
C ALA A 236 -20.04 -14.26 -4.25
N VAL A 237 -20.10 -13.13 -4.98
CA VAL A 237 -21.36 -12.58 -5.53
C VAL A 237 -21.98 -13.53 -6.55
N GLU A 238 -21.16 -14.10 -7.45
CA GLU A 238 -21.61 -15.05 -8.46
C GLU A 238 -22.24 -16.30 -7.83
N LEU A 239 -21.55 -16.93 -6.88
CA LEU A 239 -22.04 -18.14 -6.21
C LEU A 239 -23.25 -17.86 -5.31
N ALA A 240 -23.34 -16.67 -4.70
CA ALA A 240 -24.48 -16.27 -3.89
C ALA A 240 -25.77 -16.09 -4.71
N THR A 241 -25.63 -15.66 -5.98
CA THR A 241 -26.75 -15.41 -6.90
C THR A 241 -27.02 -16.56 -7.87
N THR A 242 -26.18 -17.60 -7.87
CA THR A 242 -26.41 -18.83 -8.62
C THR A 242 -27.43 -19.71 -7.88
N ASP A 243 -28.58 -19.99 -8.49
CA ASP A 243 -29.63 -20.78 -7.84
C ASP A 243 -29.28 -22.27 -7.73
N ARG A 244 -28.60 -22.83 -8.74
CA ARG A 244 -28.35 -24.26 -8.87
C ARG A 244 -27.05 -24.57 -9.59
N THR A 245 -26.37 -25.61 -9.12
CA THR A 245 -25.23 -26.24 -9.76
C THR A 245 -25.47 -27.75 -9.92
N ASP A 246 -24.84 -28.37 -10.92
CA ASP A 246 -24.97 -29.80 -11.18
C ASP A 246 -23.59 -30.49 -11.11
N TRP A 247 -23.54 -31.68 -10.51
CA TRP A 247 -22.35 -32.52 -10.43
C TRP A 247 -22.75 -34.00 -10.57
N ASN A 248 -22.16 -34.70 -11.54
CA ASN A 248 -22.40 -36.13 -11.79
C ASN A 248 -23.89 -36.54 -11.80
N GLY A 249 -24.73 -35.74 -12.47
CA GLY A 249 -26.17 -36.00 -12.60
C GLY A 249 -26.99 -35.72 -11.32
N ARG A 250 -26.36 -35.16 -10.28
CA ARG A 250 -27.02 -34.67 -9.07
C ARG A 250 -27.02 -33.14 -9.05
N SER A 251 -28.04 -32.56 -8.44
CA SER A 251 -28.19 -31.10 -8.35
C SER A 251 -28.00 -30.60 -6.92
N GLN A 252 -27.34 -29.45 -6.79
CA GLN A 252 -27.23 -28.69 -5.56
C GLN A 252 -27.86 -27.32 -5.75
N ALA A 253 -28.61 -26.85 -4.77
CA ALA A 253 -28.88 -25.43 -4.66
C ALA A 253 -27.59 -24.71 -4.24
N SER A 254 -27.40 -23.48 -4.72
CA SER A 254 -26.28 -22.62 -4.35
C SER A 254 -26.77 -21.27 -3.81
N GLY A 255 -25.92 -20.61 -3.03
CA GLY A 255 -26.14 -19.24 -2.58
C GLY A 255 -27.44 -19.06 -1.82
N PHE A 256 -28.20 -18.02 -2.19
CA PHE A 256 -29.48 -17.73 -1.54
C PHE A 256 -30.51 -18.86 -1.69
N ALA A 257 -30.56 -19.51 -2.85
CA ALA A 257 -31.45 -20.65 -3.07
C ALA A 257 -31.10 -21.84 -2.17
N ALA A 258 -29.81 -22.04 -1.84
CA ALA A 258 -29.39 -23.09 -0.91
C ALA A 258 -29.95 -22.86 0.50
N PHE A 259 -29.95 -21.63 0.99
CA PHE A 259 -30.57 -21.29 2.29
C PHE A 259 -32.07 -21.55 2.28
N GLU A 260 -32.76 -21.16 1.20
CA GLU A 260 -34.19 -21.41 1.04
C GLU A 260 -34.49 -22.91 1.05
N LYS A 261 -33.73 -23.72 0.30
CA LYS A 261 -33.89 -25.18 0.29
C LYS A 261 -33.57 -25.83 1.62
N TRP A 262 -32.48 -25.41 2.28
CA TRP A 262 -32.13 -25.95 3.59
C TRP A 262 -33.24 -25.69 4.62
N ARG A 263 -33.76 -24.46 4.66
CA ARG A 263 -34.91 -24.09 5.50
C ARG A 263 -36.14 -24.91 5.19
N ASP A 264 -36.49 -25.05 3.91
CA ASP A 264 -37.69 -25.78 3.49
C ASP A 264 -37.59 -27.28 3.87
N GLU A 265 -36.41 -27.88 3.71
CA GLU A 265 -36.16 -29.27 4.12
C GLU A 265 -36.18 -29.47 5.64
N LEU A 266 -35.72 -28.49 6.43
CA LEU A 266 -35.88 -28.53 7.89
C LEU A 266 -37.36 -28.49 8.31
N ARG A 267 -38.22 -27.80 7.54
CA ARG A 267 -39.67 -27.70 7.79
C ARG A 267 -40.48 -28.86 7.20
N ASN A 268 -39.86 -29.76 6.45
CA ASN A 268 -40.54 -30.86 5.76
C ASN A 268 -40.82 -32.04 6.71
N ASP A 269 -41.71 -31.80 7.68
CA ASP A 269 -42.09 -32.81 8.69
C ASP A 269 -42.67 -34.07 8.04
N ALA A 270 -43.49 -33.92 7.01
CA ALA A 270 -44.08 -35.07 6.31
C ALA A 270 -43.02 -36.03 5.75
N ARG A 271 -41.92 -35.49 5.19
CA ARG A 271 -40.80 -36.31 4.70
C ARG A 271 -40.00 -36.90 5.85
N LEU A 272 -39.64 -36.10 6.84
CA LEU A 272 -38.75 -36.53 7.93
C LEU A 272 -39.42 -37.53 8.87
N ASP A 273 -40.72 -37.38 9.16
CA ASP A 273 -41.50 -38.29 9.98
C ASP A 273 -41.74 -39.64 9.28
N ALA A 274 -41.58 -39.69 7.95
CA ALA A 274 -41.69 -40.92 7.16
C ALA A 274 -40.37 -41.71 7.05
N LEU A 275 -39.24 -41.16 7.53
CA LEU A 275 -37.94 -41.83 7.50
C LEU A 275 -37.83 -42.88 8.61
N ASP A 276 -37.11 -43.97 8.34
CA ASP A 276 -36.68 -44.87 9.41
C ASP A 276 -35.63 -44.18 10.33
N THR A 277 -35.42 -44.75 11.52
CA THR A 277 -34.52 -44.20 12.55
C THR A 277 -33.08 -44.01 12.04
N GLN A 278 -32.58 -44.91 11.20
CA GLN A 278 -31.21 -44.86 10.70
C GLN A 278 -31.03 -43.73 9.69
N THR A 279 -31.98 -43.59 8.76
CA THR A 279 -31.99 -42.54 7.73
C THR A 279 -32.23 -41.16 8.34
N LEU A 280 -33.06 -41.07 9.39
CA LEU A 280 -33.24 -39.86 10.16
C LEU A 280 -31.95 -39.45 10.89
N ALA A 281 -31.27 -40.40 11.55
CA ALA A 281 -29.99 -40.12 12.23
C ALA A 281 -28.89 -39.67 11.24
N TYR A 282 -28.84 -40.28 10.06
CA TYR A 282 -27.95 -39.83 8.99
C TYR A 282 -28.24 -38.39 8.55
N SER A 283 -29.52 -38.06 8.34
CA SER A 283 -29.94 -36.71 7.95
C SER A 283 -29.62 -35.67 9.03
N ALA A 284 -29.79 -36.04 10.31
CA ALA A 284 -29.43 -35.20 11.46
C ALA A 284 -27.93 -34.89 11.47
N ALA A 285 -27.08 -35.91 11.29
CA ALA A 285 -25.63 -35.76 11.24
C ALA A 285 -25.17 -34.93 10.03
N ALA A 286 -25.79 -35.15 8.86
CA ALA A 286 -25.52 -34.36 7.66
C ALA A 286 -25.90 -32.88 7.86
N ASN A 287 -27.08 -32.59 8.44
CA ASN A 287 -27.49 -31.23 8.81
C ASN A 287 -26.49 -30.59 9.79
N GLY A 288 -26.01 -31.34 10.78
CA GLY A 288 -25.00 -30.86 11.72
C GLY A 288 -23.69 -30.47 11.06
N TRP A 289 -23.22 -31.29 10.12
CA TRP A 289 -22.04 -30.98 9.34
C TRP A 289 -22.21 -29.73 8.46
N ILE A 290 -23.36 -29.61 7.78
CA ILE A 290 -23.70 -28.43 6.96
C ILE A 290 -23.69 -27.15 7.80
N HIS A 291 -24.35 -27.19 8.97
CA HIS A 291 -24.44 -26.07 9.89
C HIS A 291 -23.05 -25.61 10.35
N TYR A 292 -22.22 -26.55 10.79
CA TYR A 292 -20.92 -26.24 11.35
C TYR A 292 -19.91 -25.77 10.31
N ALA A 293 -19.92 -26.36 9.11
CA ALA A 293 -19.10 -25.91 8.00
C ALA A 293 -19.46 -24.48 7.57
N LEU A 294 -20.75 -24.12 7.59
CA LEU A 294 -21.16 -22.74 7.33
C LEU A 294 -20.69 -21.78 8.44
N LEU A 295 -20.81 -22.16 9.70
CA LEU A 295 -20.33 -21.34 10.83
C LEU A 295 -18.83 -21.02 10.70
N ASP A 296 -18.01 -22.03 10.38
CA ASP A 296 -16.58 -21.85 10.14
C ASP A 296 -16.27 -20.96 8.92
N ALA A 297 -17.01 -21.15 7.83
CA ALA A 297 -16.91 -20.30 6.65
C ALA A 297 -17.21 -18.82 6.98
N ARG A 298 -18.26 -18.54 7.77
CA ARG A 298 -18.61 -17.16 8.14
C ARG A 298 -17.64 -16.53 9.13
N ARG A 299 -17.09 -17.29 10.08
CA ARG A 299 -15.98 -16.80 10.93
C ARG A 299 -14.75 -16.41 10.10
N SER A 300 -14.44 -17.22 9.07
CA SER A 300 -13.35 -16.92 8.14
C SER A 300 -13.65 -15.67 7.30
N ALA A 301 -14.90 -15.49 6.85
CA ALA A 301 -15.33 -14.33 6.08
C ALA A 301 -15.12 -13.02 6.86
N VAL A 302 -15.47 -12.99 8.16
CA VAL A 302 -15.26 -11.82 9.02
C VAL A 302 -13.77 -11.44 9.07
N GLN A 303 -12.90 -12.40 9.37
CA GLN A 303 -11.46 -12.16 9.47
C GLN A 303 -10.87 -11.69 8.14
N PHE A 304 -11.23 -12.36 7.05
CA PHE A 304 -10.73 -12.02 5.72
C PHE A 304 -11.17 -10.63 5.26
N LEU A 305 -12.45 -10.29 5.41
CA LEU A 305 -12.98 -8.98 5.00
C LEU A 305 -12.33 -7.84 5.79
N HIS A 306 -12.09 -8.04 7.09
CA HIS A 306 -11.31 -7.07 7.88
C HIS A 306 -9.87 -6.93 7.40
N ALA A 307 -9.22 -8.05 7.07
CA ALA A 307 -7.83 -8.03 6.60
C ALA A 307 -7.68 -7.28 5.27
N VAL A 308 -8.64 -7.41 4.34
CA VAL A 308 -8.55 -6.78 3.01
C VAL A 308 -9.21 -5.40 2.92
N ALA A 309 -9.92 -4.95 3.95
CA ALA A 309 -10.62 -3.65 3.95
C ALA A 309 -9.66 -2.46 3.75
N ASP A 310 -8.49 -2.50 4.38
CA ASP A 310 -7.46 -1.46 4.28
C ASP A 310 -6.55 -1.63 3.04
N GLU A 311 -6.68 -2.76 2.33
CA GLU A 311 -5.86 -3.10 1.16
C GLU A 311 -6.51 -2.76 -0.18
N LEU A 312 -7.83 -2.57 -0.20
CA LEU A 312 -8.58 -2.12 -1.37
C LEU A 312 -8.72 -0.59 -1.41
N ASN A 313 -9.29 -0.06 -2.49
CA ASN A 313 -9.55 1.37 -2.64
C ASN A 313 -10.23 1.92 -1.36
N PRO A 314 -9.83 3.11 -0.83
CA PRO A 314 -10.43 3.70 0.38
C PRO A 314 -11.96 3.78 0.37
N SER A 315 -12.56 3.90 -0.82
CA SER A 315 -14.03 3.90 -0.99
C SER A 315 -14.68 2.52 -0.81
N ALA A 316 -13.94 1.41 -1.02
CA ALA A 316 -14.41 0.05 -0.82
C ALA A 316 -14.33 -0.40 0.65
N GLY A 317 -13.35 0.09 1.41
CA GLY A 317 -13.09 -0.30 2.80
C GLY A 317 -14.31 -0.23 3.75
N PRO A 318 -15.10 0.86 3.75
CA PRO A 318 -16.32 0.96 4.56
C PRO A 318 -17.36 -0.12 4.24
N HIS A 319 -17.52 -0.45 2.96
CA HIS A 319 -18.45 -1.50 2.51
C HIS A 319 -17.98 -2.89 2.95
N LEU A 320 -16.68 -3.18 2.84
CA LEU A 320 -16.12 -4.45 3.34
C LEU A 320 -16.24 -4.59 4.87
N THR A 321 -16.04 -3.49 5.60
CA THR A 321 -16.24 -3.46 7.06
C THR A 321 -17.70 -3.72 7.43
N ALA A 322 -18.65 -3.14 6.71
CA ALA A 322 -20.08 -3.37 6.91
C ALA A 322 -20.48 -4.83 6.58
N ALA A 323 -19.92 -5.41 5.52
CA ALA A 323 -20.08 -6.83 5.20
C ALA A 323 -19.54 -7.73 6.33
N ALA A 324 -18.35 -7.42 6.87
CA ALA A 324 -17.75 -8.16 7.97
C ALA A 324 -18.62 -8.12 9.25
N GLN A 325 -19.16 -6.95 9.59
CA GLN A 325 -20.10 -6.81 10.72
C GLN A 325 -21.38 -7.62 10.51
N THR A 326 -21.90 -7.66 9.29
CA THR A 326 -23.08 -8.45 8.94
C THR A 326 -22.79 -9.94 9.05
N TYR A 327 -21.63 -10.41 8.57
CA TYR A 327 -21.19 -11.78 8.77
C TYR A 327 -20.95 -12.14 10.24
N GLN A 328 -20.47 -11.21 11.07
CA GLN A 328 -20.35 -11.40 12.51
C GLN A 328 -21.72 -11.62 13.17
N ALA A 329 -22.76 -10.92 12.71
CA ALA A 329 -24.14 -11.16 13.15
C ALA A 329 -24.64 -12.55 12.71
N ILE A 330 -24.30 -13.00 11.50
CA ILE A 330 -24.61 -14.38 11.04
C ILE A 330 -23.93 -15.41 11.93
N VAL A 331 -22.65 -15.22 12.27
CA VAL A 331 -21.91 -16.12 13.18
C VAL A 331 -22.64 -16.26 14.51
N ALA A 332 -23.08 -15.15 15.13
CA ALA A 332 -23.82 -15.19 16.38
C ALA A 332 -25.16 -15.95 16.26
N LYS A 333 -25.86 -15.83 15.13
CA LYS A 333 -27.11 -16.57 14.86
C LYS A 333 -26.87 -18.07 14.69
N LEU A 334 -25.81 -18.44 13.99
CA LEU A 334 -25.44 -19.83 13.79
C LEU A 334 -24.97 -20.47 15.12
N GLU A 335 -24.20 -19.75 15.95
CA GLU A 335 -23.83 -20.21 17.29
C GLU A 335 -25.06 -20.45 18.18
N ALA A 336 -26.05 -19.55 18.15
CA ALA A 336 -27.31 -19.76 18.86
C ALA A 336 -28.06 -21.00 18.35
N ALA A 337 -28.10 -21.20 17.02
CA ALA A 337 -28.73 -22.34 16.38
C ALA A 337 -28.04 -23.67 16.70
N SER A 338 -26.76 -23.68 17.08
CA SER A 338 -26.01 -24.90 17.43
C SER A 338 -26.65 -25.71 18.57
N THR A 339 -27.53 -25.09 19.38
CA THR A 339 -28.29 -25.79 20.44
C THR A 339 -29.40 -26.70 19.90
N HIS A 340 -29.81 -26.52 18.64
CA HIS A 340 -30.87 -27.26 17.95
C HIS A 340 -30.34 -28.29 16.95
N VAL A 341 -29.03 -28.55 16.96
CA VAL A 341 -28.34 -29.30 15.91
C VAL A 341 -27.60 -30.50 16.51
N ALA A 342 -27.70 -31.66 15.87
CA ALA A 342 -26.93 -32.85 16.23
C ALA A 342 -25.50 -32.75 15.67
N ILE A 343 -24.49 -32.62 16.54
CA ILE A 343 -23.09 -32.43 16.13
C ILE A 343 -22.37 -33.79 16.03
N PRO A 344 -21.83 -34.20 14.87
CA PRO A 344 -21.38 -35.58 14.63
C PRO A 344 -20.23 -36.12 15.49
N TRP A 345 -19.39 -35.26 16.09
CA TRP A 345 -18.20 -35.67 16.89
C TRP A 345 -18.29 -35.30 18.36
N ILE A 346 -19.44 -34.80 18.83
CA ILE A 346 -19.71 -34.60 20.26
C ILE A 346 -20.39 -35.89 20.76
N ALA A 347 -19.69 -36.62 21.63
CA ALA A 347 -20.10 -37.95 22.12
C ALA A 347 -21.46 -37.97 22.87
N ASP A 348 -21.95 -36.81 23.31
CA ASP A 348 -23.25 -36.63 23.99
C ASP A 348 -24.39 -36.17 23.05
N ALA A 349 -24.17 -36.14 21.73
CA ALA A 349 -25.20 -35.81 20.75
C ALA A 349 -26.13 -37.01 20.52
N ALA A 350 -26.99 -37.29 21.50
CA ALA A 350 -28.03 -38.30 21.37
C ALA A 350 -29.01 -37.93 20.22
N PRO A 351 -29.58 -38.91 19.50
CA PRO A 351 -30.63 -38.71 18.47
C PRO A 351 -31.83 -37.88 18.93
N ASP A 352 -32.02 -37.75 20.24
CA ASP A 352 -33.08 -36.97 20.87
C ASP A 352 -32.96 -35.44 20.63
N ARG A 353 -31.83 -34.94 20.08
CA ARG A 353 -31.55 -33.51 19.82
C ARG A 353 -31.89 -33.01 18.40
N TRP A 354 -32.74 -33.71 17.66
CA TRP A 354 -33.24 -33.24 16.36
C TRP A 354 -34.75 -33.37 16.24
N SER A 355 -35.45 -32.89 17.26
CA SER A 355 -36.91 -32.91 17.31
C SER A 355 -37.52 -31.99 16.25
N LYS A 356 -38.82 -32.17 15.98
CA LYS A 356 -39.57 -31.22 15.15
C LYS A 356 -39.41 -29.76 15.62
N ASN A 357 -39.45 -29.53 16.93
CA ASN A 357 -39.27 -28.19 17.47
C ASN A 357 -37.86 -27.64 17.20
N ASP A 358 -36.83 -28.47 17.33
CA ASP A 358 -35.45 -28.07 17.03
C ASP A 358 -35.27 -27.72 15.55
N ARG A 359 -35.82 -28.53 14.64
CA ARG A 359 -35.77 -28.27 13.20
C ARG A 359 -36.47 -26.97 12.83
N HIS A 360 -37.65 -26.71 13.38
CA HIS A 360 -38.39 -25.47 13.12
C HIS A 360 -37.69 -24.25 13.73
N ALA A 361 -37.09 -24.38 14.93
CA ALA A 361 -36.28 -23.34 15.54
C ALA A 361 -35.02 -23.03 14.70
N GLN A 362 -34.31 -24.06 14.23
CA GLN A 362 -33.19 -23.90 13.31
C GLN A 362 -33.63 -23.24 12.00
N ALA A 363 -34.75 -23.65 11.41
CA ALA A 363 -35.26 -23.07 10.17
C ALA A 363 -35.62 -21.58 10.31
N ALA A 364 -36.15 -21.16 11.46
CA ALA A 364 -36.40 -19.73 11.74
C ALA A 364 -35.10 -18.93 11.80
N LEU A 365 -34.05 -19.48 12.41
CA LEU A 365 -32.73 -18.84 12.42
C LEU A 365 -32.09 -18.81 11.02
N VAL A 366 -32.33 -19.81 10.18
CA VAL A 366 -31.90 -19.83 8.77
C VAL A 366 -32.57 -18.70 7.96
N ASP A 367 -33.85 -18.38 8.20
CA ASP A 367 -34.51 -17.23 7.55
C ASP A 367 -33.83 -15.89 7.91
N GLU A 368 -33.45 -15.71 9.18
CA GLU A 368 -32.70 -14.53 9.62
C GLU A 368 -31.30 -14.48 9.01
N VAL A 369 -30.60 -15.63 8.98
CA VAL A 369 -29.28 -15.75 8.35
C VAL A 369 -29.36 -15.42 6.86
N LEU A 370 -30.36 -15.90 6.13
CA LEU A 370 -30.54 -15.58 4.70
C LEU A 370 -30.74 -14.08 4.49
N THR A 371 -31.50 -13.41 5.35
CA THR A 371 -31.70 -11.95 5.26
C THR A 371 -30.38 -11.21 5.43
N LEU A 372 -29.59 -11.59 6.44
CA LEU A 372 -28.27 -11.03 6.68
C LEU A 372 -27.29 -11.37 5.54
N GLU A 373 -27.36 -12.58 4.98
CA GLU A 373 -26.49 -13.01 3.87
C GLU A 373 -26.71 -12.11 2.65
N ARG A 374 -27.97 -11.81 2.31
CA ARG A 374 -28.30 -10.86 1.22
C ARG A 374 -27.74 -9.46 1.49
N GLN A 375 -27.78 -9.00 2.75
CA GLN A 375 -27.20 -7.71 3.14
C GLN A 375 -25.67 -7.69 3.02
N ALA A 376 -25.00 -8.76 3.47
CA ALA A 376 -23.55 -8.89 3.38
C ALA A 376 -23.07 -8.91 1.93
N ILE A 377 -23.74 -9.70 1.07
CA ILE A 377 -23.43 -9.76 -0.36
C ILE A 377 -23.68 -8.41 -1.05
N ALA A 378 -24.76 -7.70 -0.72
CA ALA A 378 -25.02 -6.36 -1.27
C ALA A 378 -23.90 -5.36 -0.89
N GLN A 379 -23.32 -5.44 0.31
CA GLN A 379 -22.16 -4.63 0.68
C GLN A 379 -20.92 -5.02 -0.13
N ILE A 380 -20.70 -6.32 -0.39
CA ILE A 380 -19.62 -6.78 -1.26
C ILE A 380 -19.79 -6.24 -2.70
N GLU A 381 -21.01 -6.20 -3.24
CA GLU A 381 -21.29 -5.61 -4.55
C GLU A 381 -20.95 -4.11 -4.60
N GLN A 382 -21.28 -3.35 -3.55
CA GLN A 382 -20.90 -1.93 -3.46
C GLN A 382 -19.38 -1.75 -3.38
N ALA A 383 -18.68 -2.60 -2.62
CA ALA A 383 -17.21 -2.59 -2.57
C ALA A 383 -16.59 -2.87 -3.95
N LEU A 384 -17.14 -3.83 -4.70
CA LEU A 384 -16.69 -4.14 -6.06
C LEU A 384 -16.97 -2.99 -7.04
N ALA A 385 -18.12 -2.33 -6.94
CA ALA A 385 -18.44 -1.16 -7.74
C ALA A 385 -17.46 0.00 -7.47
N ALA A 386 -17.15 0.26 -6.21
CA ALA A 386 -16.17 1.27 -5.80
C ALA A 386 -14.75 0.96 -6.33
N CYS A 387 -14.36 -0.32 -6.36
CA CYS A 387 -13.11 -0.76 -6.98
C CYS A 387 -13.08 -0.60 -8.51
N ALA A 388 -14.24 -0.54 -9.17
CA ALA A 388 -14.36 -0.42 -10.63
C ALA A 388 -14.40 1.04 -11.12
N THR A 389 -14.77 2.00 -10.28
CA THR A 389 -14.82 3.42 -10.63
C THR A 389 -13.46 4.08 -10.39
N LEU A 390 -12.61 4.08 -11.41
CA LEU A 390 -11.46 4.99 -11.45
C LEU A 390 -11.92 6.38 -11.92
N PRO A 391 -11.30 7.46 -11.44
CA PRO A 391 -11.52 8.80 -11.98
C PRO A 391 -11.31 8.82 -13.51
N ALA A 392 -12.00 9.71 -14.22
CA ALA A 392 -11.93 9.77 -15.68
C ALA A 392 -10.52 10.01 -16.23
N ASN A 393 -9.62 10.59 -15.42
CA ASN A 393 -8.23 10.81 -15.75
C ASN A 393 -7.29 9.66 -15.34
N VAL A 394 -7.81 8.53 -14.86
CA VAL A 394 -7.02 7.35 -14.49
C VAL A 394 -7.41 6.18 -15.37
N VAL A 395 -6.41 5.54 -15.96
CA VAL A 395 -6.57 4.31 -16.74
C VAL A 395 -5.81 3.20 -16.04
N ARG A 396 -6.46 2.04 -15.94
CA ARG A 396 -5.83 0.78 -15.51
C ARG A 396 -5.85 -0.19 -16.68
N ASP A 397 -4.67 -0.60 -17.11
CA ASP A 397 -4.48 -1.71 -18.05
C ASP A 397 -3.95 -2.95 -17.28
N ALA A 398 -3.61 -4.03 -18.00
CA ALA A 398 -3.20 -5.28 -17.36
C ALA A 398 -1.92 -5.14 -16.51
N ASP A 399 -1.05 -4.17 -16.82
CA ASP A 399 0.30 -4.11 -16.27
C ASP A 399 0.53 -2.86 -15.39
N ARG A 400 -0.35 -1.85 -15.47
CA ARG A 400 -0.17 -0.57 -14.76
C ARG A 400 -1.48 0.18 -14.51
N THR A 401 -1.41 1.06 -13.52
CA THR A 401 -2.37 2.15 -13.30
C THR A 401 -1.69 3.50 -13.56
N LEU A 402 -2.34 4.39 -14.30
CA LEU A 402 -1.73 5.62 -14.81
C LEU A 402 -2.72 6.79 -14.84
N ILE A 403 -2.29 7.96 -14.37
CA ILE A 403 -2.94 9.25 -14.58
C ILE A 403 -2.61 9.75 -15.99
N THR A 404 -3.62 9.99 -16.81
CA THR A 404 -3.46 10.21 -18.26
C THR A 404 -3.44 11.69 -18.67
N ASN A 405 -3.93 12.59 -17.81
CA ASN A 405 -3.98 14.03 -18.09
C ASN A 405 -2.78 14.82 -17.52
N ALA A 406 -1.78 14.13 -16.94
CA ALA A 406 -0.57 14.79 -16.45
C ALA A 406 0.36 15.17 -17.61
N GLU A 407 0.64 16.47 -17.75
CA GLU A 407 1.51 16.98 -18.82
C GLU A 407 3.00 16.75 -18.51
N ARG A 408 3.82 16.68 -19.57
CA ARG A 408 5.28 16.58 -19.43
C ARG A 408 5.84 17.81 -18.70
N LEU A 409 6.74 17.59 -17.76
CA LEU A 409 7.50 18.66 -17.10
C LEU A 409 8.48 19.30 -18.11
N ARG A 410 8.42 20.62 -18.27
CA ARG A 410 9.26 21.37 -19.22
C ARG A 410 9.98 22.50 -18.50
N ARG A 411 11.32 22.46 -18.52
CA ARG A 411 12.15 23.62 -18.23
C ARG A 411 12.35 24.46 -19.49
N ASP A 412 12.39 25.77 -19.30
CA ASP A 412 12.76 26.73 -20.32
C ASP A 412 13.54 27.89 -19.68
N PRO A 413 14.13 28.82 -20.46
CA PRO A 413 14.95 29.90 -19.91
C PRO A 413 14.24 30.84 -18.91
N GLN A 414 12.90 30.79 -18.84
CA GLN A 414 12.08 31.60 -17.92
C GLN A 414 11.47 30.77 -16.78
N ARG A 415 11.64 29.44 -16.82
CA ARG A 415 11.05 28.46 -15.89
C ARG A 415 12.07 27.37 -15.62
N THR A 416 12.91 27.57 -14.61
CA THR A 416 14.03 26.66 -14.34
C THR A 416 13.88 25.84 -13.06
N ASN A 417 12.97 26.22 -12.14
CA ASN A 417 12.77 25.51 -10.90
C ASN A 417 11.88 24.26 -11.06
N ALA A 418 12.47 23.07 -11.05
CA ALA A 418 11.72 21.82 -11.26
C ALA A 418 10.66 21.55 -10.19
N PHE A 419 10.85 21.98 -8.94
CA PHE A 419 9.84 21.78 -7.90
C PHE A 419 8.55 22.52 -8.23
N PHE A 420 8.64 23.79 -8.61
CA PHE A 420 7.45 24.57 -8.97
C PHE A 420 6.84 24.13 -10.31
N ILE A 421 7.65 23.61 -11.25
CA ILE A 421 7.12 22.98 -12.47
C ILE A 421 6.34 21.71 -12.13
N ALA A 422 6.88 20.84 -11.27
CA ALA A 422 6.18 19.64 -10.81
C ALA A 422 4.90 20.00 -10.05
N MET A 423 4.95 20.99 -9.15
CA MET A 423 3.78 21.47 -8.42
C MET A 423 2.70 22.06 -9.33
N GLU A 424 3.08 22.88 -10.31
CA GLU A 424 2.16 23.42 -11.31
C GLU A 424 1.46 22.29 -12.07
N THR A 425 2.23 21.32 -12.58
CA THR A 425 1.68 20.17 -13.29
C THR A 425 0.77 19.33 -12.39
N ALA A 426 1.14 19.10 -11.13
CA ALA A 426 0.30 18.36 -10.18
C ALA A 426 -1.05 19.05 -9.96
N LEU A 427 -1.04 20.36 -9.69
CA LEU A 427 -2.25 21.16 -9.48
C LEU A 427 -3.13 21.19 -10.75
N LYS A 428 -2.54 21.39 -11.93
CA LYS A 428 -3.25 21.33 -13.23
C LYS A 428 -3.88 19.97 -13.48
N THR A 429 -3.17 18.89 -13.17
CA THR A 429 -3.68 17.51 -13.28
C THR A 429 -4.93 17.31 -12.40
N MET A 430 -4.96 17.97 -11.24
CA MET A 430 -6.08 17.97 -10.29
C MET A 430 -7.17 19.00 -10.61
N GLY A 431 -7.09 19.68 -11.76
CA GLY A 431 -8.10 20.62 -12.25
C GLY A 431 -7.93 22.07 -11.77
N GLU A 432 -6.80 22.43 -11.16
CA GLU A 432 -6.52 23.81 -10.75
C GLU A 432 -5.86 24.62 -11.87
N ASP A 433 -6.26 25.88 -12.00
CA ASP A 433 -5.57 26.86 -12.86
C ASP A 433 -4.35 27.44 -12.13
N ALA A 434 -3.32 26.61 -11.99
CA ALA A 434 -2.04 27.01 -11.39
C ALA A 434 -1.07 27.47 -12.48
N GLN A 435 -0.39 28.59 -12.24
CA GLN A 435 0.65 29.12 -13.12
C GLN A 435 1.96 29.20 -12.35
N TYR A 436 3.07 28.90 -13.05
CA TYR A 436 4.42 28.90 -12.45
C TYR A 436 4.76 30.18 -11.67
N ASP A 437 4.52 31.34 -12.28
CA ASP A 437 4.82 32.64 -11.66
C ASP A 437 3.93 32.93 -10.43
N ASP A 438 2.68 32.47 -10.44
CA ASP A 438 1.77 32.60 -9.29
C ASP A 438 2.23 31.72 -8.13
N LEU A 439 2.71 30.51 -8.38
CA LEU A 439 3.27 29.62 -7.35
C LEU A 439 4.56 30.22 -6.75
N MET A 440 5.45 30.74 -7.59
CA MET A 440 6.68 31.42 -7.18
C MET A 440 6.39 32.70 -6.38
N GLY A 441 5.38 33.48 -6.79
CA GLY A 441 4.96 34.70 -6.12
C GLY A 441 4.25 34.44 -4.79
N HIS A 442 3.21 33.59 -4.78
CA HIS A 442 2.44 33.27 -3.57
C HIS A 442 3.26 32.59 -2.48
N SER A 443 4.30 31.85 -2.85
CA SER A 443 5.24 31.23 -1.90
C SER A 443 6.26 32.21 -1.32
N ALA A 444 6.30 33.44 -1.83
CA ALA A 444 7.38 34.41 -1.65
C ALA A 444 8.77 33.95 -2.11
N TYR A 445 8.88 32.76 -2.74
CA TYR A 445 10.15 32.26 -3.28
C TYR A 445 10.73 33.20 -4.34
N ALA A 446 9.86 33.83 -5.15
CA ALA A 446 10.26 34.83 -6.15
C ALA A 446 11.05 36.02 -5.57
N PHE A 447 10.83 36.36 -4.30
CA PHE A 447 11.48 37.48 -3.59
C PHE A 447 12.62 37.02 -2.68
N ARG A 448 12.76 35.71 -2.51
CA ARG A 448 13.67 35.10 -1.55
C ARG A 448 15.11 35.16 -2.05
N ILE A 449 16.02 35.39 -1.11
CA ILE A 449 17.42 35.00 -1.20
C ILE A 449 17.80 34.29 0.09
N GLN A 450 18.52 33.18 -0.03
CA GLN A 450 19.06 32.44 1.09
C GLN A 450 20.48 31.98 0.80
N PHE A 451 21.27 31.85 1.86
CA PHE A 451 22.63 31.35 1.77
C PHE A 451 22.97 30.53 3.03
N HIS A 452 23.78 29.49 2.89
CA HIS A 452 24.20 28.71 4.05
C HIS A 452 25.31 29.48 4.80
N PRO A 453 25.24 29.62 6.15
CA PRO A 453 26.20 30.44 6.89
C PRO A 453 27.64 29.94 6.72
N ASP A 454 27.83 28.62 6.81
CA ASP A 454 29.18 28.08 6.97
C ASP A 454 29.76 27.38 5.73
N ARG A 455 29.06 27.27 4.59
CA ARG A 455 29.59 26.54 3.40
C ARG A 455 28.89 26.88 2.09
N TRP A 456 29.57 26.59 0.98
CA TRP A 456 28.91 26.49 -0.32
C TRP A 456 28.02 25.25 -0.33
N CYS A 457 26.74 25.45 -0.64
CA CYS A 457 25.72 24.41 -0.61
C CYS A 457 24.70 24.70 -1.71
N ASP A 458 24.14 23.67 -2.30
CA ASP A 458 23.08 23.72 -3.32
C ASP A 458 21.67 23.59 -2.73
N SER A 459 21.55 23.43 -1.40
CA SER A 459 20.26 23.44 -0.70
C SER A 459 19.57 24.80 -0.52
N PRO A 460 20.25 25.98 -0.46
CA PRO A 460 19.56 27.26 -0.30
C PRO A 460 18.56 27.61 -1.44
N PRO A 461 18.81 27.23 -2.71
CA PRO A 461 17.81 27.29 -3.77
C PRO A 461 16.66 26.27 -3.67
N CYS A 462 16.68 25.32 -2.73
CA CYS A 462 15.60 24.36 -2.60
C CYS A 462 14.35 25.04 -1.96
N PRO A 463 13.14 24.93 -2.56
CA PRO A 463 11.94 25.61 -2.03
C PRO A 463 11.46 25.12 -0.67
N ILE A 464 11.90 23.93 -0.23
CA ILE A 464 11.55 23.34 1.07
C ILE A 464 12.66 23.49 2.13
N CYS A 465 13.85 23.97 1.75
CA CYS A 465 14.93 24.26 2.70
C CYS A 465 14.82 25.70 3.20
N GLY A 466 15.08 25.90 4.50
CA GLY A 466 14.91 27.20 5.16
C GLY A 466 13.44 27.55 5.31
N SER A 467 13.00 28.64 4.67
CA SER A 467 11.58 29.00 4.57
C SER A 467 10.80 27.97 3.73
N ASP A 468 9.78 27.34 4.31
CA ASP A 468 8.89 26.41 3.62
C ASP A 468 8.00 27.14 2.60
N SER A 469 8.54 27.28 1.39
CA SER A 469 7.90 28.00 0.28
C SER A 469 6.83 27.11 -0.37
N ALA A 470 6.96 25.79 -0.24
CA ALA A 470 5.98 24.82 -0.72
C ALA A 470 4.65 24.96 0.02
N ALA A 471 4.67 25.00 1.37
CA ALA A 471 3.47 25.19 2.17
C ALA A 471 2.74 26.49 1.82
N ALA A 472 3.49 27.58 1.63
CA ALA A 472 2.92 28.87 1.28
C ALA A 472 2.26 28.87 -0.12
N ALA A 473 2.89 28.22 -1.11
CA ALA A 473 2.30 28.03 -2.44
C ALA A 473 0.98 27.25 -2.37
N LEU A 474 1.00 26.07 -1.76
CA LEU A 474 -0.15 25.17 -1.69
C LEU A 474 -1.32 25.80 -0.93
N ALA A 475 -1.05 26.52 0.16
CA ALA A 475 -2.07 27.22 0.92
C ALA A 475 -2.81 28.28 0.08
N ALA A 476 -2.15 28.90 -0.90
CA ALA A 476 -2.79 29.85 -1.83
C ALA A 476 -3.81 29.19 -2.78
N PHE A 477 -3.74 27.87 -2.93
CA PHE A 477 -4.66 27.05 -3.73
C PHE A 477 -5.64 26.25 -2.86
N GLY A 478 -5.62 26.41 -1.53
CA GLY A 478 -6.48 25.64 -0.61
C GLY A 478 -5.98 24.22 -0.35
N PHE A 479 -4.69 23.96 -0.55
CA PHE A 479 -4.04 22.68 -0.31
C PHE A 479 -3.08 22.73 0.88
N ARG A 480 -2.83 21.56 1.46
CA ARG A 480 -1.67 21.29 2.32
C ARG A 480 -0.91 20.09 1.77
N GLN A 481 0.35 19.97 2.15
CA GLN A 481 1.13 18.78 1.87
C GLN A 481 1.24 17.86 3.08
N THR A 482 1.35 16.57 2.81
CA THR A 482 1.95 15.58 3.71
C THR A 482 3.19 15.02 3.03
N THR A 483 4.29 14.94 3.77
CA THR A 483 5.56 14.42 3.24
C THR A 483 5.91 13.08 3.86
N CYS A 484 6.42 12.15 3.06
CA CYS A 484 7.04 10.93 3.53
C CYS A 484 8.51 10.92 3.12
N MET A 485 9.40 10.56 4.05
CA MET A 485 10.82 10.36 3.79
C MET A 485 11.15 8.92 4.11
N ALA A 486 11.72 8.20 3.14
CA ALA A 486 12.17 6.84 3.32
C ALA A 486 13.57 6.73 2.70
N GLU A 487 14.55 6.37 3.52
CA GLU A 487 15.97 6.35 3.12
C GLU A 487 16.27 5.21 2.15
N ASP A 488 15.54 4.09 2.26
CA ASP A 488 15.69 2.92 1.41
C ASP A 488 14.35 2.30 1.03
N GLU A 489 14.33 1.59 -0.11
CA GLU A 489 13.13 1.02 -0.73
C GLU A 489 12.55 -0.21 -0.01
N HIS A 490 13.28 -0.75 0.98
CA HIS A 490 12.95 -1.95 1.76
C HIS A 490 12.56 -1.62 3.21
N SER A 491 12.55 -0.34 3.57
CA SER A 491 12.16 0.13 4.89
C SER A 491 10.64 -0.01 5.11
N PRO A 492 10.15 -0.20 6.36
CA PRO A 492 8.71 -0.19 6.65
C PRO A 492 8.00 1.10 6.20
N ASP A 493 8.72 2.23 6.24
CA ASP A 493 8.22 3.52 5.76
C ASP A 493 8.04 3.52 4.24
N ALA A 494 8.88 2.80 3.48
CA ALA A 494 8.71 2.61 2.04
C ALA A 494 7.47 1.78 1.71
N ASP A 495 7.15 0.73 2.47
CA ASP A 495 5.94 -0.07 2.27
C ASP A 495 4.67 0.76 2.51
N ALA A 496 4.65 1.57 3.56
CA ALA A 496 3.56 2.50 3.84
C ALA A 496 3.45 3.58 2.74
N ALA A 497 4.58 4.10 2.27
CA ALA A 497 4.63 5.07 1.17
C ALA A 497 4.08 4.48 -0.14
N ARG A 498 4.42 3.22 -0.49
CA ARG A 498 3.90 2.55 -1.70
C ARG A 498 2.38 2.47 -1.69
N LYS A 499 1.78 2.05 -0.57
CA LYS A 499 0.33 1.98 -0.41
C LYS A 499 -0.31 3.35 -0.56
N THR A 500 0.27 4.36 0.08
CA THR A 500 -0.23 5.74 0.03
C THR A 500 -0.14 6.32 -1.37
N ILE A 501 1.00 6.16 -2.06
CA ILE A 501 1.20 6.60 -3.44
C ILE A 501 0.20 5.91 -4.36
N ALA A 502 0.04 4.59 -4.25
CA ALA A 502 -0.93 3.85 -5.07
C ALA A 502 -2.36 4.36 -4.86
N ALA A 503 -2.75 4.68 -3.62
CA ALA A 503 -4.05 5.28 -3.32
C ALA A 503 -4.22 6.67 -3.96
N GLU A 504 -3.22 7.55 -3.86
CA GLU A 504 -3.23 8.85 -4.52
C GLU A 504 -3.40 8.73 -6.04
N ILE A 505 -2.65 7.83 -6.67
CA ILE A 505 -2.76 7.56 -8.12
C ILE A 505 -4.15 7.04 -8.48
N ASN A 506 -4.71 6.12 -7.69
CA ASN A 506 -6.06 5.58 -7.92
C ASN A 506 -7.14 6.66 -7.81
N ASP A 507 -6.91 7.69 -7.00
CA ASP A 507 -7.79 8.85 -6.88
C ASP A 507 -7.49 9.95 -7.91
N GLY A 508 -6.60 9.70 -8.88
CA GLY A 508 -6.27 10.65 -9.93
C GLY A 508 -5.40 11.82 -9.46
N ARG A 509 -4.72 11.68 -8.32
CA ARG A 509 -3.83 12.68 -7.72
C ARG A 509 -2.37 12.29 -7.91
N PRO A 510 -1.57 13.06 -8.66
CA PRO A 510 -0.14 12.79 -8.81
C PRO A 510 0.61 13.15 -7.52
N VAL A 511 1.72 12.45 -7.27
CA VAL A 511 2.57 12.67 -6.09
C VAL A 511 3.84 13.40 -6.52
N ILE A 512 4.19 14.51 -5.84
CA ILE A 512 5.47 15.18 -6.08
C ILE A 512 6.57 14.37 -5.41
N ALA A 513 7.65 14.08 -6.13
CA ALA A 513 8.71 13.20 -5.64
C ALA A 513 10.09 13.76 -5.95
N LEU A 514 11.00 13.58 -4.99
CA LEU A 514 12.42 13.91 -5.15
C LEU A 514 13.21 12.63 -5.39
N PHE A 515 13.67 12.45 -6.63
CA PHE A 515 14.57 11.37 -7.03
C PHE A 515 16.01 11.89 -7.03
N GLU A 516 16.58 12.12 -8.21
CA GLU A 516 17.80 12.90 -8.41
C GLU A 516 17.49 14.40 -8.55
N ASP A 517 16.29 14.70 -9.03
CA ASP A 517 15.68 16.03 -9.10
C ASP A 517 14.18 15.89 -8.82
N TRP A 518 13.49 17.02 -8.70
CA TRP A 518 12.04 17.07 -8.47
C TRP A 518 11.26 16.65 -9.71
N GLY A 519 10.32 15.71 -9.50
CA GLY A 519 9.41 15.25 -10.54
C GLY A 519 8.06 14.84 -9.97
N LEU A 520 7.29 14.10 -10.76
CA LEU A 520 6.01 13.53 -10.37
C LEU A 520 6.02 12.01 -10.46
N ILE A 521 5.32 11.34 -9.56
CA ILE A 521 4.81 9.99 -9.74
C ILE A 521 3.38 10.13 -10.24
N VAL A 522 3.09 9.53 -11.39
CA VAL A 522 1.79 9.62 -12.08
C VAL A 522 1.17 8.24 -12.32
N GLY A 523 1.86 7.18 -11.95
CA GLY A 523 1.36 5.82 -12.12
C GLY A 523 2.21 4.80 -11.37
N TYR A 524 1.76 3.56 -11.39
CA TYR A 524 2.50 2.43 -10.86
C TYR A 524 2.22 1.16 -11.66
N SER A 525 3.17 0.23 -11.62
CA SER A 525 3.07 -1.14 -12.12
C SER A 525 3.46 -2.12 -11.02
N ASP A 526 3.24 -3.41 -11.27
CA ASP A 526 3.61 -4.50 -10.34
C ASP A 526 3.10 -4.24 -8.91
N ALA A 527 1.79 -3.95 -8.80
CA ALA A 527 1.11 -3.70 -7.53
C ALA A 527 1.74 -2.59 -6.66
N GLY A 528 2.38 -1.59 -7.26
CA GLY A 528 3.01 -0.47 -6.53
C GLY A 528 4.50 -0.68 -6.24
N ARG A 529 5.10 -1.77 -6.73
CA ARG A 529 6.55 -2.00 -6.61
C ARG A 529 7.36 -1.12 -7.57
N GLN A 530 6.77 -0.74 -8.70
CA GLN A 530 7.40 0.13 -9.68
C GLN A 530 6.57 1.39 -9.89
N PHE A 531 7.22 2.55 -9.89
CA PHE A 531 6.57 3.84 -10.12
C PHE A 531 6.80 4.35 -11.54
N LEU A 532 5.73 4.84 -12.15
CA LEU A 532 5.78 5.59 -13.41
C LEU A 532 5.93 7.07 -13.05
N ARG A 533 7.06 7.65 -13.45
CA ARG A 533 7.41 9.04 -13.13
C ARG A 533 7.43 9.92 -14.37
N LEU A 534 7.28 11.22 -14.12
CA LEU A 534 7.58 12.30 -15.05
C LEU A 534 8.72 13.15 -14.48
N ASN A 535 9.77 13.33 -15.27
CA ASN A 535 10.84 14.27 -15.00
C ASN A 535 11.09 15.19 -16.20
N ASP A 536 11.76 16.31 -15.97
CA ASP A 536 12.10 17.29 -17.01
C ASP A 536 13.15 16.78 -18.02
N THR A 537 14.01 15.85 -17.59
CA THR A 537 15.03 15.20 -18.43
C THR A 537 14.50 14.04 -19.27
N ASP A 538 13.29 13.56 -19.02
CA ASP A 538 12.73 12.41 -19.75
C ASP A 538 12.43 12.80 -21.20
N ALA A 539 12.74 11.92 -22.16
CA ALA A 539 12.47 12.13 -23.58
C ALA A 539 10.96 12.31 -23.83
N ALA A 540 10.61 13.06 -24.88
CA ALA A 540 9.25 13.56 -25.10
C ALA A 540 8.14 12.49 -24.97
N SER A 541 7.13 12.79 -24.15
CA SER A 541 5.80 12.15 -24.04
C SER A 541 5.68 10.77 -23.39
N GLN A 542 6.73 10.20 -22.79
CA GLN A 542 6.62 8.90 -22.10
C GLN A 542 6.91 9.01 -20.61
N THR A 543 5.96 8.53 -19.80
CA THR A 543 6.22 8.18 -18.41
C THR A 543 7.31 7.13 -18.34
N ALA A 544 8.35 7.36 -17.56
CA ALA A 544 9.45 6.41 -17.38
C ALA A 544 9.26 5.61 -16.08
N ILE A 545 9.73 4.35 -16.06
CA ILE A 545 9.84 3.61 -14.80
C ILE A 545 10.95 4.26 -13.97
N ALA A 546 10.62 4.65 -12.74
CA ALA A 546 11.57 5.16 -11.77
C ALA A 546 12.65 4.10 -11.49
N GLN A 547 13.91 4.45 -11.74
CA GLN A 547 15.05 3.56 -11.53
C GLN A 547 15.57 3.59 -10.09
N LYS A 548 15.13 4.57 -9.31
CA LYS A 548 15.54 4.82 -7.93
C LYS A 548 14.31 5.11 -7.09
N TRP A 549 14.40 4.74 -5.82
CA TRP A 549 13.44 5.13 -4.81
C TRP A 549 13.46 6.65 -4.59
N PRO A 550 12.31 7.33 -4.48
CA PRO A 550 12.26 8.74 -4.15
C PRO A 550 12.64 8.94 -2.68
N TRP A 551 13.61 9.81 -2.43
CA TRP A 551 14.04 10.12 -1.06
C TRP A 551 12.95 10.86 -0.26
N LEU A 552 12.15 11.66 -0.96
CA LEU A 552 11.01 12.39 -0.40
C LEU A 552 9.83 12.32 -1.36
N THR A 553 8.64 12.04 -0.83
CA THR A 553 7.38 12.14 -1.54
C THR A 553 6.47 13.13 -0.85
N MET A 554 5.66 13.83 -1.62
CA MET A 554 4.78 14.90 -1.17
C MET A 554 3.39 14.70 -1.78
N MET A 555 2.43 14.36 -0.93
CA MET A 555 1.03 14.16 -1.27
C MET A 555 0.25 15.45 -1.00
N LEU A 556 -0.68 15.79 -1.89
CA LEU A 556 -1.43 17.05 -1.85
C LEU A 556 -2.86 16.81 -1.39
N GLU A 557 -3.22 17.40 -0.25
CA GLU A 557 -4.54 17.26 0.34
C GLU A 557 -5.32 18.57 0.25
N ARG A 558 -6.55 18.52 -0.24
CA ARG A 558 -7.43 19.68 -0.30
C ARG A 558 -7.96 19.98 1.10
N THR A 559 -7.66 21.18 1.61
CA THR A 559 -8.05 21.61 2.98
C THR A 559 -9.33 22.43 3.02
N GLY A 560 -9.80 22.93 1.88
CA GLY A 560 -11.01 23.73 1.80
C GLY A 560 -11.12 24.52 0.50
N ALA A 561 -11.91 25.59 0.54
CA ALA A 561 -12.06 26.51 -0.58
C ALA A 561 -10.76 27.31 -0.81
N LYS A 562 -10.46 27.59 -2.09
CA LYS A 562 -9.35 28.46 -2.48
C LYS A 562 -9.50 29.84 -1.81
N PRO A 563 -8.48 30.36 -1.10
CA PRO A 563 -8.56 31.68 -0.50
C PRO A 563 -8.77 32.77 -1.54
N GLN A 564 -9.32 33.91 -1.09
CA GLN A 564 -9.55 35.03 -2.00
C GLN A 564 -8.21 35.60 -2.51
N ARG A 565 -8.15 35.97 -3.79
CA ARG A 565 -6.94 36.51 -4.45
C ARG A 565 -6.30 37.68 -3.67
N ARG A 566 -7.11 38.59 -3.11
CA ARG A 566 -6.60 39.70 -2.27
C ARG A 566 -5.85 39.20 -1.02
N GLN A 567 -6.35 38.13 -0.38
CA GLN A 567 -5.72 37.53 0.80
C GLN A 567 -4.40 36.83 0.44
N THR A 568 -4.35 36.12 -0.68
CA THR A 568 -3.13 35.43 -1.13
C THR A 568 -2.05 36.41 -1.56
N ILE A 569 -2.42 37.54 -2.19
CA ILE A 569 -1.50 38.64 -2.50
C ILE A 569 -0.97 39.28 -1.22
N ALA A 570 -1.84 39.67 -0.29
CA ALA A 570 -1.42 40.29 0.96
C ALA A 570 -0.46 39.38 1.76
N ARG A 571 -0.76 38.07 1.81
CA ARG A 571 0.13 37.08 2.43
C ARG A 571 1.48 36.97 1.72
N SER A 572 1.49 36.96 0.39
CA SER A 572 2.72 36.93 -0.41
C SER A 572 3.62 38.13 -0.11
N LEU A 573 3.08 39.35 -0.16
CA LEU A 573 3.84 40.58 0.12
C LEU A 573 4.37 40.61 1.55
N LYS A 574 3.56 40.16 2.52
CA LYS A 574 3.96 40.03 3.91
C LYS A 574 5.13 39.06 4.08
N LEU A 575 5.04 37.87 3.49
CA LEU A 575 6.11 36.87 3.55
C LEU A 575 7.39 37.37 2.88
N ALA A 576 7.29 38.10 1.77
CA ALA A 576 8.43 38.70 1.10
C ALA A 576 9.18 39.69 2.02
N ALA A 577 8.43 40.56 2.70
CA ALA A 577 8.98 41.49 3.69
C ALA A 577 9.63 40.76 4.87
N GLU A 578 8.93 39.79 5.46
CA GLU A 578 9.43 39.00 6.59
C GLU A 578 10.74 38.27 6.24
N GLN A 579 10.81 37.62 5.08
CA GLN A 579 12.00 36.90 4.64
C GLN A 579 13.21 37.83 4.42
N MET A 580 12.99 39.03 3.87
CA MET A 580 14.06 40.01 3.68
C MET A 580 14.62 40.54 5.01
N ARG A 581 13.74 40.74 6.01
CA ARG A 581 14.11 41.33 7.30
C ARG A 581 14.64 40.31 8.32
N THR A 582 14.34 39.02 8.11
CA THR A 582 14.75 37.96 9.04
C THR A 582 16.13 37.44 8.66
N PRO A 583 17.19 37.69 9.46
CA PRO A 583 18.56 37.38 9.04
C PRO A 583 18.87 35.88 8.98
N ASN A 584 18.11 35.04 9.69
CA ASN A 584 18.25 33.59 9.66
C ASN A 584 16.87 32.90 9.73
N VAL A 585 16.60 31.99 8.79
CA VAL A 585 15.41 31.15 8.77
C VAL A 585 15.82 29.69 8.73
N ALA A 586 15.50 28.96 9.81
CA ALA A 586 15.77 27.53 9.97
C ALA A 586 17.23 27.14 9.64
N GLY A 587 18.20 27.94 10.09
CA GLY A 587 19.63 27.68 9.90
C GLY A 587 20.25 28.29 8.64
N PHE A 588 19.44 28.81 7.72
CA PHE A 588 19.90 29.51 6.53
C PHE A 588 19.89 31.02 6.74
N LEU A 589 20.92 31.72 6.29
CA LEU A 589 20.88 33.18 6.23
C LEU A 589 19.86 33.59 5.18
N SER A 590 19.13 34.69 5.42
CA SER A 590 18.15 35.23 4.48
C SER A 590 18.24 36.74 4.32
N GLY A 591 17.70 37.25 3.22
CA GLY A 591 17.67 38.68 2.89
C GLY A 591 19.07 39.31 2.84
N ASP A 592 19.22 40.47 3.47
CA ASP A 592 20.47 41.22 3.55
C ASP A 592 21.64 40.41 4.16
N ALA A 593 21.36 39.54 5.14
CA ALA A 593 22.40 38.68 5.72
C ALA A 593 22.92 37.64 4.71
N ALA A 594 22.03 37.08 3.88
CA ALA A 594 22.41 36.15 2.82
C ALA A 594 23.25 36.83 1.74
N TRP A 595 22.84 38.03 1.33
CA TRP A 595 23.60 38.86 0.38
C TRP A 595 25.03 39.13 0.85
N ARG A 596 25.18 39.60 2.09
CA ARG A 596 26.50 39.90 2.67
C ARG A 596 27.37 38.65 2.74
N GLN A 597 26.81 37.53 3.18
CA GLN A 597 27.57 36.28 3.29
C GLN A 597 27.99 35.77 1.92
N TRP A 598 27.10 35.78 0.92
CA TRP A 598 27.43 35.32 -0.42
C TRP A 598 28.56 36.15 -1.04
N ILE A 599 28.47 37.48 -0.97
CA ILE A 599 29.51 38.39 -1.49
C ILE A 599 30.83 38.21 -0.73
N ALA A 600 30.78 38.05 0.60
CA ALA A 600 31.97 37.79 1.41
C ALA A 600 32.66 36.47 1.03
N GLU A 601 31.89 35.39 0.87
CA GLU A 601 32.41 34.07 0.53
C GLU A 601 33.03 34.00 -0.87
N LEU A 602 32.53 34.78 -1.84
CA LEU A 602 33.17 34.94 -3.15
C LEU A 602 34.62 35.45 -3.01
N THR A 603 34.86 36.33 -2.03
CA THR A 603 36.16 36.99 -1.84
C THR A 603 36.99 36.41 -0.69
N ASN A 604 36.53 35.31 -0.07
CA ASN A 604 37.19 34.69 1.08
C ASN A 604 38.44 33.91 0.65
N ALA A 605 39.54 34.63 0.41
CA ALA A 605 40.78 34.08 -0.12
C ALA A 605 41.36 32.94 0.74
N GLN A 606 41.27 33.05 2.07
CA GLN A 606 41.78 32.02 2.98
C GLN A 606 41.01 30.71 2.82
N ARG A 607 39.68 30.77 2.82
CA ARG A 607 38.83 29.59 2.70
C ARG A 607 38.97 28.92 1.34
N LEU A 608 38.96 29.72 0.28
CA LEU A 608 39.04 29.22 -1.10
C LEU A 608 40.42 28.64 -1.43
N ALA A 609 41.50 29.20 -0.87
CA ALA A 609 42.85 28.65 -1.03
C ALA A 609 43.05 27.33 -0.26
N ALA A 610 42.23 27.05 0.76
CA ALA A 610 42.26 25.80 1.50
C ALA A 610 41.48 24.66 0.82
N MET A 611 40.73 24.95 -0.25
CA MET A 611 39.99 23.94 -1.01
C MET A 611 40.90 23.25 -2.03
N ASP A 612 40.71 21.93 -2.18
CA ASP A 612 41.25 21.22 -3.33
C ASP A 612 40.46 21.53 -4.61
N ALA A 613 40.91 21.00 -5.75
CA ALA A 613 40.29 21.25 -7.04
C ALA A 613 38.84 20.76 -7.13
N SER A 614 38.49 19.67 -6.43
CA SER A 614 37.13 19.11 -6.42
C SER A 614 36.20 19.99 -5.61
N ALA A 615 36.60 20.35 -4.39
CA ALA A 615 35.83 21.23 -3.51
C ALA A 615 35.63 22.62 -4.13
N LEU A 616 36.62 23.15 -4.84
CA LEU A 616 36.49 24.43 -5.55
C LEU A 616 35.53 24.34 -6.74
N ALA A 617 35.55 23.23 -7.48
CA ALA A 617 34.59 22.98 -8.56
C ALA A 617 33.15 22.85 -8.03
N ASP A 618 32.96 22.16 -6.90
CA ASP A 618 31.66 22.07 -6.22
C ASP A 618 31.18 23.43 -5.70
N ALA A 619 32.08 24.24 -5.13
CA ALA A 619 31.75 25.61 -4.72
C ALA A 619 31.31 26.47 -5.91
N ALA A 620 32.01 26.37 -7.05
CA ALA A 620 31.65 27.08 -8.28
C ALA A 620 30.28 26.63 -8.83
N ARG A 621 29.97 25.32 -8.75
CA ARG A 621 28.66 24.77 -9.10
C ARG A 621 27.57 25.32 -8.17
N CYS A 622 27.77 25.30 -6.85
CA CYS A 622 26.82 25.86 -5.89
C CYS A 622 26.56 27.36 -6.12
N ASN A 623 27.62 28.13 -6.43
CA ASN A 623 27.52 29.54 -6.77
C ASN A 623 26.70 29.78 -8.04
N ARG A 624 26.95 28.99 -9.10
CA ARG A 624 26.14 29.02 -10.33
C ARG A 624 24.68 28.70 -10.04
N CYS A 625 24.39 27.62 -9.30
CA CYS A 625 23.02 27.26 -8.92
C CYS A 625 22.32 28.38 -8.13
N THR A 626 23.03 29.05 -7.22
CA THR A 626 22.51 30.20 -6.46
C THR A 626 22.13 31.35 -7.39
N LEU A 627 23.03 31.72 -8.30
CA LEU A 627 22.80 32.82 -9.23
C LEU A 627 21.66 32.52 -10.23
N ASP A 628 21.68 31.36 -10.85
CA ASP A 628 20.66 30.96 -11.85
C ASP A 628 19.27 30.89 -11.21
N SER A 629 19.17 30.35 -9.98
CA SER A 629 17.91 30.28 -9.23
C SER A 629 17.40 31.66 -8.82
N LEU A 630 18.29 32.59 -8.48
CA LEU A 630 17.91 33.95 -8.13
C LEU A 630 17.45 34.75 -9.34
N ILE A 631 18.06 34.55 -10.51
CA ILE A 631 17.61 35.13 -11.78
C ILE A 631 16.19 34.67 -12.08
N ASP A 632 15.92 33.36 -12.04
CA ASP A 632 14.58 32.81 -12.25
C ASP A 632 13.57 33.37 -11.23
N ALA A 633 13.93 33.39 -9.94
CA ALA A 633 13.10 33.96 -8.89
C ALA A 633 12.73 35.43 -9.17
N ARG A 634 13.70 36.28 -9.55
CA ARG A 634 13.45 37.69 -9.84
C ARG A 634 12.70 37.92 -11.14
N GLN A 635 12.87 37.07 -12.15
CA GLN A 635 12.05 37.09 -13.36
C GLN A 635 10.59 36.75 -13.05
N ALA A 636 10.36 35.69 -12.26
CA ALA A 636 9.03 35.33 -11.78
C ALA A 636 8.41 36.44 -10.91
N ALA A 637 9.21 37.10 -10.07
CA ALA A 637 8.76 38.25 -9.27
C ALA A 637 8.24 39.37 -10.17
N VAL A 638 8.96 39.75 -11.22
CA VAL A 638 8.52 40.79 -12.16
C VAL A 638 7.20 40.42 -12.82
N ARG A 639 7.06 39.20 -13.35
CA ARG A 639 5.84 38.74 -14.03
C ARG A 639 4.64 38.65 -13.08
N TYR A 640 4.85 38.09 -11.89
CA TYR A 640 3.83 38.01 -10.85
C TYR A 640 3.37 39.40 -10.40
N LEU A 641 4.30 40.31 -10.11
CA LEU A 641 3.97 41.68 -9.71
C LEU A 641 3.25 42.45 -10.81
N GLN A 642 3.60 42.24 -12.09
CA GLN A 642 2.89 42.83 -13.22
C GLN A 642 1.43 42.36 -13.30
N SER A 643 1.20 41.05 -13.11
CA SER A 643 -0.13 40.45 -13.06
C SER A 643 -0.97 41.09 -11.95
N ILE A 644 -0.45 41.17 -10.71
CA ILE A 644 -1.23 41.72 -9.59
C ILE A 644 -1.36 43.25 -9.64
N ALA A 645 -0.42 43.97 -10.25
CA ALA A 645 -0.50 45.43 -10.42
C ALA A 645 -1.60 45.84 -11.42
N ALA A 646 -2.01 44.95 -12.33
CA ALA A 646 -3.11 45.17 -13.25
C ALA A 646 -4.49 45.09 -12.55
N ASP A 647 -4.57 44.33 -11.46
CA ASP A 647 -5.82 43.97 -10.77
C ASP A 647 -6.01 44.68 -9.41
N THR A 648 -5.17 45.69 -9.11
CA THR A 648 -5.17 46.41 -7.82
C THR A 648 -5.51 47.89 -8.00
N ASP A 649 -5.83 48.55 -6.89
CA ASP A 649 -6.11 49.99 -6.88
C ASP A 649 -4.86 50.81 -7.29
N PRO A 650 -5.03 52.07 -7.73
CA PRO A 650 -3.93 52.88 -8.26
C PRO A 650 -2.76 53.11 -7.30
N GLU A 651 -3.02 53.19 -5.99
CA GLU A 651 -1.98 53.42 -4.98
C GLU A 651 -1.13 52.16 -4.80
N THR A 652 -1.77 51.01 -4.57
CA THR A 652 -1.11 49.70 -4.54
C THR A 652 -0.33 49.44 -5.83
N SER A 653 -0.95 49.67 -6.99
CA SER A 653 -0.33 49.48 -8.31
C SER A 653 0.94 50.35 -8.49
N THR A 654 0.95 51.56 -7.96
CA THR A 654 2.12 52.46 -8.03
C THR A 654 3.33 51.89 -7.27
N HIS A 655 3.09 51.36 -6.07
CA HIS A 655 4.13 50.71 -5.28
C HIS A 655 4.62 49.41 -5.93
N LEU A 656 3.72 48.58 -6.45
CA LEU A 656 4.09 47.36 -7.17
C LEU A 656 4.93 47.65 -8.42
N ARG A 657 4.59 48.67 -9.21
CA ARG A 657 5.38 49.11 -10.37
C ARG A 657 6.77 49.61 -9.98
N SER A 658 6.90 50.27 -8.82
CA SER A 658 8.19 50.71 -8.29
C SER A 658 9.07 49.53 -7.85
N ALA A 659 8.47 48.49 -7.27
CA ALA A 659 9.16 47.24 -6.97
C ALA A 659 9.63 46.52 -8.24
N ILE A 660 8.77 46.44 -9.27
CA ILE A 660 9.09 45.87 -10.58
C ILE A 660 10.32 46.53 -11.19
N ALA A 661 10.37 47.87 -11.23
CA ALA A 661 11.51 48.60 -11.77
C ALA A 661 12.82 48.24 -11.04
N SER A 662 12.76 48.13 -9.71
CA SER A 662 13.92 47.74 -8.90
C SER A 662 14.38 46.30 -9.19
N TYR A 663 13.46 45.37 -9.36
CA TYR A 663 13.81 43.99 -9.75
C TYR A 663 14.31 43.87 -11.19
N GLN A 664 13.86 44.71 -12.12
CA GLN A 664 14.39 44.74 -13.49
C GLN A 664 15.85 45.26 -13.52
N GLU A 665 16.16 46.29 -12.73
CA GLU A 665 17.53 46.75 -12.54
C GLU A 665 18.40 45.65 -11.90
N LEU A 666 17.89 44.98 -10.85
CA LEU A 666 18.57 43.86 -10.21
C LEU A 666 18.85 42.71 -11.19
N LEU A 667 17.87 42.33 -12.02
CA LEU A 667 18.04 41.29 -13.04
C LEU A 667 19.17 41.62 -14.02
N THR A 668 19.37 42.89 -14.35
CA THR A 668 20.48 43.32 -15.22
C THR A 668 21.83 43.02 -14.56
N ILE A 669 21.97 43.32 -13.26
CA ILE A 669 23.17 43.03 -12.46
C ILE A 669 23.40 41.52 -12.34
N LEU A 670 22.36 40.75 -12.01
CA LEU A 670 22.46 39.29 -11.90
C LEU A 670 22.87 38.64 -13.23
N THR A 671 22.29 39.10 -14.34
CA THR A 671 22.62 38.62 -15.68
C THR A 671 24.07 38.93 -16.04
N ASP A 672 24.56 40.14 -15.72
CA ASP A 672 25.96 40.51 -15.95
C ASP A 672 26.91 39.67 -15.09
N ALA A 673 26.54 39.38 -13.84
CA ALA A 673 27.33 38.54 -12.94
C ALA A 673 27.55 37.11 -13.47
N THR A 674 26.69 36.61 -14.36
CA THR A 674 26.89 35.28 -15.00
C THR A 674 28.13 35.22 -15.88
N ARG A 675 28.60 36.35 -16.41
CA ARG A 675 29.80 36.46 -17.26
C ARG A 675 31.10 36.13 -16.51
N HIS A 676 31.04 36.19 -15.18
CA HIS A 676 32.16 35.91 -14.29
C HIS A 676 32.15 34.47 -13.74
N LEU A 677 31.22 33.62 -14.20
CA LEU A 677 31.21 32.20 -13.86
C LEU A 677 32.19 31.43 -14.75
N PRO A 678 32.82 30.36 -14.23
CA PRO A 678 33.70 29.51 -15.03
C PRO A 678 32.90 28.78 -16.11
N ALA A 679 33.51 28.68 -17.30
CA ALA A 679 33.05 27.76 -18.33
C ALA A 679 33.27 26.30 -17.88
N PRO A 680 32.59 25.32 -18.50
CA PRO A 680 32.86 23.90 -18.23
C PRO A 680 34.36 23.59 -18.38
N ASN A 681 34.92 22.90 -17.39
CA ASN A 681 36.35 22.54 -17.32
C ASN A 681 37.34 23.72 -17.16
N GLN A 682 36.87 24.94 -16.91
CA GLN A 682 37.73 26.08 -16.57
C GLN A 682 37.85 26.22 -15.04
N PRO A 683 39.05 26.49 -14.49
CA PRO A 683 39.20 26.78 -13.07
C PRO A 683 38.47 28.07 -12.70
N TRP A 684 37.81 28.07 -11.55
CA TRP A 684 37.24 29.30 -10.98
C TRP A 684 38.38 30.13 -10.38
N THR A 685 38.75 31.25 -11.02
CA THR A 685 39.91 32.05 -10.58
C THR A 685 39.53 33.11 -9.55
N ALA A 686 40.54 33.68 -8.88
CA ALA A 686 40.33 34.76 -7.93
C ALA A 686 39.80 36.03 -8.60
N GLU A 687 40.27 36.34 -9.81
CA GLU A 687 39.83 37.49 -10.62
C GLU A 687 38.36 37.35 -11.00
N MET A 688 37.93 36.14 -11.40
CA MET A 688 36.54 35.85 -11.73
C MET A 688 35.63 36.08 -10.52
N ARG A 689 36.01 35.56 -9.35
CA ARG A 689 35.27 35.76 -8.10
C ARG A 689 35.22 37.21 -7.66
N GLN A 690 36.35 37.91 -7.75
CA GLN A 690 36.43 39.33 -7.37
C GLN A 690 35.56 40.19 -8.29
N ALA A 691 35.59 39.95 -9.60
CA ALA A 691 34.75 40.63 -10.56
C ALA A 691 33.26 40.33 -10.31
N GLN A 692 32.91 39.06 -10.05
CA GLN A 692 31.55 38.69 -9.70
C GLN A 692 31.07 39.39 -8.43
N ALA A 693 31.90 39.40 -7.38
CA ALA A 693 31.58 40.07 -6.13
C ALA A 693 31.39 41.59 -6.34
N GLU A 694 32.25 42.24 -7.14
CA GLU A 694 32.11 43.65 -7.50
C GLU A 694 30.76 43.94 -8.17
N THR A 695 30.40 43.16 -9.19
CA THR A 695 29.12 43.30 -9.90
C THR A 695 27.94 43.15 -8.93
N LEU A 696 28.01 42.19 -8.00
CA LEU A 696 26.91 41.92 -7.05
C LEU A 696 26.78 42.94 -5.91
N ARG A 697 27.74 43.84 -5.66
CA ARG A 697 27.67 44.77 -4.50
C ARG A 697 26.49 45.73 -4.53
N GLN A 698 25.95 46.02 -5.72
CA GLN A 698 24.80 46.91 -5.88
C GLN A 698 23.46 46.18 -5.73
N ALA A 699 23.46 44.85 -5.77
CA ALA A 699 22.25 44.04 -5.72
C ALA A 699 21.45 44.18 -4.40
N PRO A 700 22.07 44.18 -3.20
CA PRO A 700 21.32 44.19 -1.93
C PRO A 700 20.47 45.45 -1.73
N ASP A 701 20.95 46.60 -2.19
CA ASP A 701 20.23 47.88 -2.08
C ASP A 701 18.98 47.89 -2.96
N LEU A 702 19.07 47.34 -4.18
CA LEU A 702 17.93 47.22 -5.10
C LEU A 702 16.89 46.23 -4.57
N ASP A 703 17.34 45.11 -4.01
CA ASP A 703 16.48 44.09 -3.41
C ASP A 703 15.72 44.67 -2.20
N THR A 704 16.45 45.40 -1.34
CA THR A 704 15.87 46.11 -0.19
C THR A 704 14.88 47.19 -0.62
N ARG A 705 15.20 47.94 -1.68
CA ARG A 705 14.31 48.97 -2.26
C ARG A 705 13.03 48.35 -2.81
N ALA A 706 13.14 47.23 -3.52
CA ALA A 706 11.99 46.51 -4.05
C ALA A 706 11.07 46.03 -2.92
N VAL A 707 11.62 45.35 -1.91
CA VAL A 707 10.83 44.85 -0.77
C VAL A 707 10.20 45.98 0.03
N SER A 708 10.89 47.11 0.21
CA SER A 708 10.30 48.29 0.88
C SER A 708 9.10 48.86 0.12
N GLN A 709 9.03 48.69 -1.21
CA GLN A 709 7.84 49.04 -1.99
C GLN A 709 6.74 47.98 -1.86
N LEU A 710 7.10 46.69 -1.72
CA LEU A 710 6.14 45.63 -1.41
C LEU A 710 5.47 45.85 -0.04
N GLU A 711 6.22 46.30 0.97
CA GLU A 711 5.70 46.69 2.29
C GLU A 711 4.67 47.84 2.17
N LYS A 712 4.96 48.85 1.34
CA LYS A 712 4.01 49.96 1.09
C LYS A 712 2.77 49.51 0.34
N ALA A 713 2.92 48.65 -0.67
CA ALA A 713 1.79 48.05 -1.38
C ALA A 713 0.90 47.24 -0.42
N LEU A 714 1.50 46.45 0.46
CA LEU A 714 0.77 45.71 1.49
C LEU A 714 -0.02 46.64 2.42
N ASN A 715 0.60 47.73 2.88
CA ASN A 715 -0.08 48.69 3.75
C ASN A 715 -1.28 49.34 3.06
N ALA A 716 -1.12 49.81 1.81
CA ALA A 716 -2.21 50.37 1.00
C ALA A 716 -3.35 49.37 0.79
N MET A 717 -3.05 48.07 0.67
CA MET A 717 -4.07 47.02 0.58
C MET A 717 -4.81 46.74 1.90
N THR A 718 -4.25 47.11 3.04
CA THR A 718 -4.80 46.84 4.38
C THR A 718 -5.44 48.05 5.05
N GLU A 719 -5.22 49.26 4.52
CA GLU A 719 -5.94 50.45 4.95
C GLU A 719 -7.41 50.38 4.45
N PRO A 720 -8.39 50.71 5.33
CA PRO A 720 -9.81 50.49 5.07
C PRO A 720 -10.43 51.37 3.98
#